data_AF-A0A067TF66-F1
#
_entry.id   AF-A0A067TF66-F1
#
_cell.length_a   1.000
_cell.length_b   1.000
_cell.length_c   1.000
_cell.angle_alpha   90.00
_cell.angle_beta   90.00
_cell.angle_gamma   90.00
#
_symmetry.space_group_name_H-M   'P 1'
#
loop_
_entity.id
_entity.type
_entity.pdbx_description
1 polymer ?
#
loop_
_entity_poly.entity_id
_entity_poly.type
_entity_poly.pdbx_seq_one_letter_code
_entity_poly.pdbx_strand_id
1 'polypeptide(L)'
;MDHLQNPEELLSVRRGEIHLKDIVIICRPQDSHFAINIPQIIISGLNDFQADKTLSLERVSSNMWKYDGLIEVPAISKKLVIIARSEELGDVGRIRFSGADFRDIVARFPPYNRIDRQLMAATKDKGPILTASFKVVLSFPASGDNMLLESRCPSPLKVPVPTMEESRTPACTAWTCPDGHLHMPPLLNGLGNLFYRSFNGTQNLAHTRQMISSQKEMIRLAELGEADLRSLLNKLGFFFRECFESTGNLADISDAISAYRRAVQITPDGVAGMCRQLDDFGNSLYHRFKYTGCFTDISESVSAHQRAVKLSADCHPDLPMRLTHLGIALCSCFERTGDLADISEAISAHQTAIQLAPDMGTMKLSLLVNLGHAFCCRYECTQDLADMSQAISAYQSAVELCGDSVAISLPFVTVLPSLFHPRFRVAHTSDLAKAVSAYQHSDIPQQLYNLGILFHHHFERSHNLIYVSVAISALQRAVQLTPDGHDEMPRRLHSLGRSFCSRSEYTRDLADISYAIPTLQTALDLAPDTHDDIPSILANLVKSFCSRFRQTGDLGDISDAISAHQGLVRITPNGHANMALRLNKLGDLFQLRFKSTRNPADVSEAISATQRLIQLTPDGDRDMVSRLTSLGDLFQLRFECTGDLADVEMGILNYRLGATSVFGLAKNRLKAAQHWLKLSQIHNPSKSLDVYHVSIKLISQIAGLEQPINERYSSLQATSGMSTTAAAAALTVGRPDTALEWLEQSRCIVWGQLNHLRTPLDRLRSVDPQLANDVLAASRAVMGASHRMDRQSDFLTFSIMDVSNAHSGFPTHMRDDRNSKDEKLAQDWEKVLSTVRAIPEFEDFLQPLPCFRLVKHLPESGFVVVINIADDRCDALALTHGIDTPHHIPLENFSYNQAVILRGLLKDHLVAQGVRSRGSEPDLRGMRLEGGGGAVIRETLRQLWLGVVKPVLDGLGLSQPPSEPVRIWWCPTGPLAFLPLHAAGIYDQNTPGATISDYAISSYTPTINALLDRVKNMEKAVRITSRPLMISQPNTPRFTPIPNTTREISAVQKELAENRIQALLLNGKDATIARVSSAMGTYSDIHLACHAIQDVEEPLNSGFELNDGRLTLSKIIQQQIPMAGLAFLSACQTSSGDEKLSEEAVHLGAGMLAAGYQGVIATMWSIQDRYGPEIAKDFYAQLLSLGGTWRKFDGADAAPALHYAIQRFRQKYGDSEASLIAWVPYLHMGL
;
A
#
# COMPACT_ATOMS: atom_id res chain seq x y z
N MET A 1 7.63 -52.75 11.77
CA MET A 1 8.34 -53.01 10.50
C MET A 1 9.49 -52.01 10.38
N ASP A 2 10.44 -51.98 11.32
CA ASP A 2 11.41 -53.03 11.75
C ASP A 2 12.71 -52.84 10.95
N HIS A 3 13.94 -52.69 11.48
CA HIS A 3 14.54 -52.87 12.82
C HIS A 3 15.81 -51.95 12.93
N LEU A 4 16.45 -51.60 14.07
CA LEU A 4 16.23 -51.76 15.53
C LEU A 4 17.13 -50.78 16.35
N GLN A 5 16.67 -50.37 17.54
CA GLN A 5 17.40 -50.13 18.81
C GLN A 5 18.67 -49.25 18.95
N ASN A 6 18.49 -48.17 19.73
CA ASN A 6 19.36 -47.73 20.85
C ASN A 6 19.27 -48.76 22.02
N PRO A 7 20.09 -48.78 23.12
CA PRO A 7 20.95 -47.70 23.65
C PRO A 7 22.31 -48.10 24.33
N GLU A 8 23.08 -47.06 24.71
CA GLU A 8 23.94 -46.84 25.91
C GLU A 8 24.97 -47.83 26.52
N GLU A 9 26.00 -47.20 27.13
CA GLU A 9 27.02 -47.65 28.09
C GLU A 9 28.11 -48.68 27.70
N LEU A 10 29.35 -48.18 27.47
CA LEU A 10 30.45 -48.40 28.43
C LEU A 10 31.69 -47.48 28.22
N LEU A 11 32.10 -46.90 29.33
CA LEU A 11 33.20 -45.99 29.63
C LEU A 11 34.63 -46.30 29.08
N SER A 12 35.32 -45.19 28.73
CA SER A 12 36.68 -44.79 29.17
C SER A 12 37.95 -45.09 28.34
N VAL A 13 38.96 -44.22 28.56
CA VAL A 13 40.40 -44.32 28.19
C VAL A 13 40.69 -44.04 26.70
N ARG A 14 41.48 -43.02 26.28
CA ARG A 14 42.41 -42.10 26.99
C ARG A 14 42.55 -40.78 26.20
N ARG A 15 42.79 -39.66 26.90
CA ARG A 15 43.31 -38.42 26.29
C ARG A 15 44.66 -38.71 25.62
N GLY A 16 44.80 -38.30 24.36
CA GLY A 16 46.09 -38.12 23.71
C GLY A 16 46.47 -36.65 23.79
N GLU A 17 47.16 -36.27 24.85
CA GLU A 17 47.69 -34.92 25.06
C GLU A 17 49.22 -34.99 25.02
N ILE A 18 49.83 -34.11 24.22
CA ILE A 18 51.29 -33.98 24.11
C ILE A 18 51.70 -32.78 24.94
N HIS A 19 52.63 -32.98 25.87
CA HIS A 19 53.12 -31.95 26.77
C HIS A 19 54.51 -31.48 26.37
N LEU A 20 54.62 -30.22 25.93
CA LEU A 20 55.90 -29.56 25.68
C LEU A 20 56.33 -28.76 26.92
N LYS A 21 57.64 -28.72 27.21
CA LYS A 21 58.24 -27.99 28.33
C LYS A 21 59.63 -27.44 27.97
N ASP A 22 60.09 -26.45 28.73
CA ASP A 22 61.45 -25.88 28.65
C ASP A 22 61.86 -25.38 27.25
N ILE A 23 61.00 -24.58 26.61
CA ILE A 23 61.31 -23.95 25.32
C ILE A 23 62.19 -22.71 25.55
N VAL A 24 63.37 -22.66 24.93
CA VAL A 24 64.35 -21.56 25.07
C VAL A 24 64.74 -20.99 23.70
N ILE A 25 64.65 -19.66 23.56
CA ILE A 25 65.02 -18.90 22.35
C ILE A 25 66.18 -17.96 22.66
N ILE A 26 67.18 -17.89 21.77
CA ILE A 26 68.41 -17.09 21.93
C ILE A 26 68.60 -16.17 20.70
N CYS A 27 68.72 -14.86 20.92
CA CYS A 27 68.84 -13.83 19.88
C CYS A 27 70.04 -12.90 20.18
N ARG A 28 71.10 -12.93 19.37
CA ARG A 28 72.27 -12.03 19.57
C ARG A 28 72.04 -10.65 18.95
N PRO A 29 72.52 -9.56 19.58
CA PRO A 29 72.35 -8.21 19.05
C PRO A 29 73.42 -7.87 18.00
N GLN A 30 72.99 -7.29 16.89
CA GLN A 30 73.79 -6.34 16.11
C GLN A 30 72.93 -5.09 15.86
N ASP A 31 73.57 -3.95 16.04
CA ASP A 31 73.10 -2.57 15.94
C ASP A 31 71.99 -2.10 16.91
N SER A 32 72.35 -1.11 17.71
CA SER A 32 71.71 -0.75 18.97
C SER A 32 70.80 0.47 18.87
N HIS A 33 69.67 0.36 18.17
CA HIS A 33 68.60 1.39 18.22
C HIS A 33 67.16 0.84 18.13
N PHE A 34 66.92 -0.42 18.52
CA PHE A 34 65.57 -0.99 18.61
C PHE A 34 65.20 -1.40 20.04
N ALA A 35 63.99 -1.04 20.47
CA ALA A 35 63.40 -1.49 21.71
C ALA A 35 62.89 -2.93 21.51
N ILE A 36 63.58 -3.91 22.12
CA ILE A 36 63.31 -5.33 21.89
C ILE A 36 61.93 -5.72 22.47
N ASN A 37 60.90 -5.72 21.61
CA ASN A 37 59.59 -6.28 21.93
C ASN A 37 59.65 -7.82 22.07
N ILE A 38 58.74 -8.34 22.88
CA ILE A 38 58.73 -9.71 23.39
C ILE A 38 58.46 -10.70 22.25
N PRO A 39 59.32 -11.71 21.99
CA PRO A 39 58.99 -12.78 21.04
C PRO A 39 57.80 -13.59 21.57
N GLN A 40 56.81 -13.84 20.71
CA GLN A 40 55.64 -14.65 21.04
C GLN A 40 55.71 -16.01 20.34
N ILE A 41 55.22 -17.06 21.01
CA ILE A 41 55.06 -18.38 20.40
C ILE A 41 53.58 -18.59 20.06
N ILE A 42 53.32 -18.87 18.79
CA ILE A 42 51.99 -19.19 18.26
C ILE A 42 51.99 -20.68 17.88
N ILE A 43 50.98 -21.41 18.37
CA ILE A 43 50.77 -22.83 18.08
C ILE A 43 49.43 -22.96 17.36
N SER A 44 49.47 -23.51 16.15
CA SER A 44 48.30 -23.56 15.25
C SER A 44 48.10 -24.96 14.67
N GLY A 45 46.85 -25.44 14.73
CA GLY A 45 46.39 -26.70 14.17
C GLY A 45 45.65 -26.46 12.85
N LEU A 46 46.16 -26.99 11.74
CA LEU A 46 45.87 -26.46 10.40
C LEU A 46 44.46 -26.74 9.83
N ASN A 47 43.56 -27.41 10.57
CA ASN A 47 42.34 -28.00 10.01
C ASN A 47 41.05 -27.82 10.84
N ASP A 48 41.08 -27.24 12.05
CA ASP A 48 39.88 -26.94 12.84
C ASP A 48 39.98 -25.55 13.47
N PHE A 49 38.90 -24.76 13.36
CA PHE A 49 38.85 -23.33 13.73
C PHE A 49 38.70 -23.08 15.25
N GLN A 50 39.52 -23.71 16.10
CA GLN A 50 39.63 -23.31 17.51
C GLN A 50 41.07 -23.22 18.02
N ALA A 51 41.40 -22.02 18.51
CA ALA A 51 42.57 -21.61 19.29
C ALA A 51 43.95 -21.64 18.59
N ASP A 52 44.29 -20.53 17.93
CA ASP A 52 45.68 -20.04 17.91
C ASP A 52 46.05 -19.64 19.35
N LYS A 53 46.75 -20.53 20.07
CA LYS A 53 47.15 -20.27 21.46
C LYS A 53 48.46 -19.49 21.45
N THR A 54 48.39 -18.19 21.70
CA THR A 54 49.55 -17.30 21.82
C THR A 54 50.10 -17.35 23.25
N LEU A 55 51.38 -17.66 23.39
CA LEU A 55 52.05 -17.77 24.69
C LEU A 55 53.20 -16.76 24.80
N SER A 56 53.17 -15.96 25.87
CA SER A 56 54.18 -14.96 26.20
C SER A 56 55.43 -15.60 26.80
N LEU A 57 56.60 -15.20 26.31
CA LEU A 57 57.90 -15.66 26.84
C LEU A 57 58.41 -14.74 27.95
N GLU A 58 58.97 -15.31 29.01
CA GLU A 58 59.68 -14.57 30.06
C GLU A 58 61.14 -14.34 29.66
N ARG A 59 61.66 -13.15 29.97
CA ARG A 59 63.04 -12.76 29.64
C ARG A 59 64.00 -13.24 30.71
N VAL A 60 64.89 -14.17 30.35
CA VAL A 60 65.89 -14.74 31.28
C VAL A 60 67.24 -14.02 31.18
N SER A 61 67.56 -13.41 30.04
CA SER A 61 68.73 -12.52 29.90
C SER A 61 68.50 -11.47 28.80
N SER A 62 69.50 -10.60 28.56
CA SER A 62 69.46 -9.60 27.49
C SER A 62 69.18 -10.20 26.10
N ASN A 63 69.56 -11.47 25.89
CA ASN A 63 69.52 -12.20 24.62
C ASN A 63 68.80 -13.56 24.70
N MET A 64 68.08 -13.87 25.79
CA MET A 64 67.47 -15.19 26.02
C MET A 64 66.08 -15.10 26.65
N TRP A 65 65.15 -15.88 26.11
CA TRP A 65 63.73 -15.90 26.49
C TRP A 65 63.27 -17.34 26.68
N LYS A 66 62.44 -17.61 27.70
CA LYS A 66 61.98 -18.96 28.09
C LYS A 66 60.48 -19.00 28.36
N TYR A 67 59.83 -20.12 28.06
CA TYR A 67 58.49 -20.45 28.57
C TYR A 67 58.58 -21.62 29.56
N ASP A 68 58.28 -21.34 30.84
CA ASP A 68 58.22 -22.35 31.91
C ASP A 68 56.76 -22.77 32.22
N GLY A 69 56.11 -23.35 31.21
CA GLY A 69 54.74 -23.86 31.33
C GLY A 69 54.53 -25.17 30.58
N LEU A 70 53.48 -25.90 30.97
CA LEU A 70 53.02 -27.09 30.28
C LEU A 70 52.06 -26.67 29.16
N ILE A 71 52.30 -27.11 27.93
CA ILE A 71 51.41 -26.85 26.80
C ILE A 71 50.65 -28.13 26.46
N GLU A 72 49.32 -28.08 26.43
CA GLU A 72 48.44 -29.21 26.10
C GLU A 72 47.89 -29.06 24.67
N VAL A 73 47.99 -30.12 23.86
CA VAL A 73 47.55 -30.14 22.45
C VAL A 73 46.67 -31.37 22.17
N PRO A 74 45.45 -31.22 21.59
CA PRO A 74 44.55 -32.34 21.30
C PRO A 74 45.01 -33.23 20.12
N ALA A 75 44.91 -34.56 20.29
CA ALA A 75 45.35 -35.57 19.30
C ALA A 75 44.67 -35.57 17.91
N ILE A 76 43.68 -34.70 17.65
CA ILE A 76 42.86 -34.74 16.43
C ILE A 76 43.56 -34.04 15.24
N SER A 77 44.50 -33.13 15.52
CA SER A 77 45.11 -32.29 14.49
C SER A 77 46.17 -33.02 13.64
N LYS A 78 45.86 -33.25 12.35
CA LYS A 78 46.76 -33.95 11.40
C LYS A 78 48.05 -33.18 11.05
N LYS A 79 48.13 -31.88 11.36
CA LYS A 79 49.31 -31.02 11.17
C LYS A 79 49.40 -30.01 12.31
N LEU A 80 50.56 -29.96 12.98
CA LEU A 80 50.88 -28.99 14.03
C LEU A 80 51.98 -28.05 13.54
N VAL A 81 51.82 -26.75 13.75
CA VAL A 81 52.80 -25.73 13.39
C VAL A 81 53.10 -24.87 14.62
N ILE A 82 54.39 -24.71 14.92
CA ILE A 82 54.88 -23.79 15.96
C ILE A 82 55.67 -22.68 15.27
N ILE A 83 55.31 -21.43 15.55
CA ILE A 83 55.90 -20.22 14.97
C ILE A 83 56.37 -19.33 16.11
N ALA A 84 57.65 -18.94 16.10
CA ALA A 84 58.15 -17.86 16.93
C ALA A 84 58.15 -16.57 16.09
N ARG A 85 57.41 -15.55 16.54
CA ARG A 85 57.18 -14.31 15.78
C ARG A 85 57.58 -13.08 16.61
N SER A 86 58.12 -12.09 15.92
CA SER A 86 58.28 -10.72 16.41
C SER A 86 57.58 -9.76 15.44
N GLU A 87 57.00 -8.68 15.95
CA GLU A 87 56.23 -7.73 15.14
C GLU A 87 57.08 -7.01 14.09
N GLU A 88 58.36 -6.73 14.39
CA GLU A 88 59.26 -5.99 13.49
C GLU A 88 60.06 -6.90 12.53
N LEU A 89 60.26 -8.17 12.86
CA LEU A 89 61.13 -9.10 12.11
C LEU A 89 60.37 -10.25 11.41
N GLY A 90 59.07 -10.40 11.67
CA GLY A 90 58.25 -11.49 11.10
C GLY A 90 58.49 -12.85 11.76
N ASP A 91 58.30 -13.93 10.98
CA ASP A 91 58.47 -15.32 11.44
C ASP A 91 59.97 -15.63 11.66
N VAL A 92 60.44 -15.47 12.91
CA VAL A 92 61.85 -15.66 13.30
C VAL A 92 62.27 -17.14 13.29
N GLY A 93 61.30 -18.06 13.37
CA GLY A 93 61.53 -19.50 13.20
C GLY A 93 60.23 -20.30 13.16
N ARG A 94 60.17 -21.34 12.31
CA ARG A 94 58.96 -22.13 12.06
C ARG A 94 59.24 -23.63 12.01
N ILE A 95 58.54 -24.40 12.84
CA ILE A 95 58.63 -25.86 12.92
C ILE A 95 57.27 -26.47 12.56
N ARG A 96 57.27 -27.54 11.74
CA ARG A 96 56.06 -28.23 11.27
C ARG A 96 56.13 -29.72 11.56
N PHE A 97 55.01 -30.29 12.00
CA PHE A 97 54.79 -31.72 12.15
C PHE A 97 53.54 -32.13 11.35
N SER A 98 53.53 -33.32 10.75
CA SER A 98 52.38 -33.84 9.98
C SER A 98 52.24 -35.34 10.17
N GLY A 99 51.03 -35.84 10.45
CA GLY A 99 50.76 -37.28 10.66
C GLY A 99 51.16 -38.13 9.44
N ALA A 100 51.60 -39.39 9.63
CA ALA A 100 51.08 -40.35 10.60
C ALA A 100 51.96 -40.67 11.85
N ASP A 101 53.11 -40.01 12.03
CA ASP A 101 54.14 -40.45 13.00
C ASP A 101 53.89 -40.13 14.49
N PHE A 102 52.70 -39.65 14.87
CA PHE A 102 52.41 -39.29 16.28
C PHE A 102 52.43 -40.47 17.28
N ARG A 103 52.60 -41.71 16.82
CA ARG A 103 52.82 -42.89 17.68
C ARG A 103 54.29 -43.31 17.84
N ASP A 104 55.21 -42.84 17.00
CA ASP A 104 56.59 -43.36 16.93
C ASP A 104 57.69 -42.31 17.23
N ILE A 105 57.37 -41.05 17.51
CA ILE A 105 58.38 -40.02 17.87
C ILE A 105 58.79 -40.09 19.36
N VAL A 106 59.38 -41.22 19.73
CA VAL A 106 60.48 -41.30 20.71
C VAL A 106 61.54 -42.27 20.20
N ALA A 107 62.33 -41.85 19.20
CA ALA A 107 63.72 -42.28 19.03
C ALA A 107 64.48 -41.47 17.94
N ARG A 108 65.60 -40.85 18.36
CA ARG A 108 66.80 -40.49 17.56
C ARG A 108 66.71 -39.35 16.52
N PHE A 109 67.43 -38.26 16.83
CA PHE A 109 68.18 -37.44 15.87
C PHE A 109 69.60 -38.04 15.65
N PRO A 110 70.43 -37.55 14.72
CA PRO A 110 70.29 -37.32 13.27
C PRO A 110 71.33 -38.23 12.51
N PRO A 111 71.78 -38.02 11.24
CA PRO A 111 71.38 -37.07 10.19
C PRO A 111 71.12 -37.68 8.78
N TYR A 112 70.62 -36.84 7.86
CA TYR A 112 70.55 -37.01 6.39
C TYR A 112 69.78 -38.20 5.77
N ASN A 113 68.65 -37.87 5.11
CA ASN A 113 68.03 -38.53 3.95
C ASN A 113 67.55 -40.00 4.00
N ARG A 114 66.31 -40.18 3.51
CA ARG A 114 65.65 -41.41 2.97
C ARG A 114 65.03 -42.42 3.98
N ILE A 115 64.33 -43.40 3.38
CA ILE A 115 63.04 -44.00 3.83
C ILE A 115 63.18 -45.51 4.15
N ASP A 116 62.28 -46.02 5.02
CA ASP A 116 61.54 -47.31 4.96
C ASP A 116 61.74 -48.41 6.06
N ARG A 117 60.58 -48.84 6.60
CA ARG A 117 60.11 -50.18 7.08
C ARG A 117 60.71 -51.00 8.26
N GLN A 118 59.81 -51.25 9.23
CA GLN A 118 59.27 -52.57 9.71
C GLN A 118 59.51 -53.11 11.16
N LEU A 119 58.37 -53.42 11.79
CA LEU A 119 58.00 -54.51 12.74
C LEU A 119 58.21 -54.45 14.28
N MET A 120 57.05 -54.51 14.98
CA MET A 120 56.68 -55.19 16.26
C MET A 120 57.54 -55.11 17.54
N ALA A 121 56.91 -54.74 18.66
CA ALA A 121 56.43 -55.68 19.70
C ALA A 121 55.81 -54.96 20.93
N ALA A 122 55.11 -55.71 21.80
CA ALA A 122 54.31 -55.20 22.91
C ALA A 122 55.07 -54.95 24.22
N THR A 123 54.57 -54.05 25.07
CA THR A 123 54.31 -54.32 26.50
C THR A 123 53.30 -53.34 27.11
N LYS A 124 52.63 -53.77 28.19
CA LYS A 124 51.65 -53.00 28.97
C LYS A 124 52.28 -52.35 30.21
N ASP A 125 51.56 -51.35 30.71
CA ASP A 125 51.52 -50.82 32.08
C ASP A 125 52.70 -50.00 32.62
N LYS A 126 52.30 -48.98 33.39
CA LYS A 126 53.09 -47.90 34.02
C LYS A 126 53.72 -46.93 33.01
N GLY A 127 53.13 -45.74 32.92
CA GLY A 127 53.54 -44.73 31.95
C GLY A 127 54.84 -44.00 32.33
N PRO A 128 55.59 -43.49 31.34
CA PRO A 128 56.58 -42.44 31.53
C PRO A 128 55.97 -41.06 31.25
N ILE A 129 56.25 -40.08 32.12
CA ILE A 129 56.18 -38.68 31.72
C ILE A 129 57.39 -38.42 30.81
N LEU A 130 57.14 -38.25 29.51
CA LEU A 130 58.18 -37.92 28.54
C LEU A 130 58.40 -36.41 28.52
N THR A 131 59.39 -35.95 29.26
CA THR A 131 59.87 -34.57 29.21
C THR A 131 60.92 -34.45 28.11
N ALA A 132 60.63 -33.71 27.04
CA ALA A 132 61.58 -33.41 25.97
C ALA A 132 61.83 -31.89 25.89
N SER A 133 63.07 -31.49 26.13
CA SER A 133 63.53 -30.10 26.04
C SER A 133 64.22 -29.83 24.71
N PHE A 134 63.87 -28.72 24.06
CA PHE A 134 64.34 -28.37 22.72
C PHE A 134 65.11 -27.05 22.74
N LYS A 135 66.25 -27.01 22.05
CA LYS A 135 67.09 -25.81 21.90
C LYS A 135 67.18 -25.45 20.43
N VAL A 136 66.56 -24.33 20.04
CA VAL A 136 66.60 -23.83 18.65
C VAL A 136 67.77 -22.88 18.50
N VAL A 137 68.59 -23.10 17.47
CA VAL A 137 69.70 -22.22 17.09
C VAL A 137 69.62 -22.00 15.58
N LEU A 138 69.57 -20.74 15.16
CA LEU A 138 69.52 -20.33 13.75
C LEU A 138 70.74 -19.46 13.44
N SER A 139 71.35 -19.66 12.27
CA SER A 139 72.53 -18.94 11.80
C SER A 139 72.43 -18.63 10.31
N PHE A 140 72.89 -17.44 9.90
CA PHE A 140 72.95 -17.02 8.50
C PHE A 140 74.36 -16.51 8.15
N PRO A 141 74.86 -16.74 6.91
CA PRO A 141 76.21 -16.33 6.49
C PRO A 141 76.23 -14.90 5.91
N ALA A 142 77.43 -14.29 5.84
CA ALA A 142 77.64 -12.90 5.41
C ALA A 142 78.62 -12.77 4.23
N SER A 143 78.29 -11.85 3.31
CA SER A 143 79.14 -11.13 2.31
C SER A 143 78.17 -10.21 1.52
N GLY A 144 78.44 -8.95 1.15
CA GLY A 144 79.66 -8.25 0.73
C GLY A 144 79.58 -8.00 -0.80
N ASP A 145 79.88 -6.86 -1.41
CA ASP A 145 80.42 -5.58 -0.90
C ASP A 145 80.29 -4.44 -1.98
N ASN A 146 80.26 -3.17 -1.55
CA ASN A 146 80.72 -1.91 -2.23
C ASN A 146 80.31 -1.48 -3.67
N MET A 147 79.79 -0.23 -3.82
CA MET A 147 80.59 0.94 -4.31
C MET A 147 79.84 2.31 -4.36
N LEU A 148 80.13 3.18 -3.37
CA LEU A 148 80.54 4.61 -3.43
C LEU A 148 80.38 5.49 -4.73
N LEU A 149 79.75 6.70 -4.65
CA LEU A 149 80.40 8.06 -4.54
C LEU A 149 79.56 9.33 -4.99
N GLU A 150 79.54 10.34 -4.11
CA GLU A 150 79.65 11.83 -4.27
C GLU A 150 78.70 12.80 -5.06
N SER A 151 78.01 13.66 -4.27
CA SER A 151 78.04 15.16 -4.27
C SER A 151 77.44 16.06 -5.38
N ARG A 152 76.64 17.07 -4.97
CA ARG A 152 77.04 18.52 -4.92
C ARG A 152 76.00 19.47 -4.25
N CYS A 153 76.54 20.52 -3.62
CA CYS A 153 75.99 21.64 -2.82
C CYS A 153 75.11 22.69 -3.57
N PRO A 154 74.64 23.82 -2.95
CA PRO A 154 74.34 24.13 -1.52
C PRO A 154 73.05 24.98 -1.27
N SER A 155 72.76 25.27 0.02
CA SER A 155 72.00 26.44 0.52
C SER A 155 72.72 27.03 1.75
N PRO A 156 72.20 28.06 2.47
CA PRO A 156 72.27 29.49 2.14
C PRO A 156 73.12 30.31 3.16
N LEU A 157 73.24 31.63 2.95
CA LEU A 157 73.91 32.54 3.89
C LEU A 157 73.07 32.84 5.15
N LYS A 158 73.77 32.94 6.30
CA LYS A 158 73.28 33.39 7.64
C LYS A 158 72.77 34.85 7.57
N VAL A 159 72.05 35.44 8.55
CA VAL A 159 72.38 35.69 9.99
C VAL A 159 71.08 35.98 10.81
N PRO A 160 71.11 36.28 12.13
CA PRO A 160 70.94 35.33 13.24
C PRO A 160 69.59 35.44 14.00
N VAL A 161 69.32 34.45 14.87
CA VAL A 161 68.27 34.45 15.90
C VAL A 161 68.89 34.84 17.26
N PRO A 162 68.24 35.69 18.07
CA PRO A 162 68.45 35.75 19.51
C PRO A 162 67.47 34.80 20.23
N THR A 163 68.01 33.92 21.07
CA THR A 163 67.29 32.96 21.92
C THR A 163 66.74 33.59 23.19
N MET A 164 65.59 33.13 23.69
CA MET A 164 65.34 32.91 25.13
C MET A 164 64.10 32.02 25.32
N GLU A 165 64.09 31.24 26.39
CA GLU A 165 63.07 30.23 26.72
C GLU A 165 61.96 30.76 27.65
N GLU A 166 60.99 29.87 27.90
CA GLU A 166 60.04 29.82 29.03
C GLU A 166 58.77 30.68 29.07
N SER A 167 57.74 30.00 29.61
CA SER A 167 56.47 30.47 30.18
C SER A 167 55.23 30.65 29.27
N ARG A 168 54.27 29.74 29.53
CA ARG A 168 52.79 29.89 29.53
C ARG A 168 52.16 31.07 28.76
N THR A 169 51.36 30.70 27.75
CA THR A 169 50.15 31.40 27.25
C THR A 169 50.06 32.93 27.43
N PRO A 170 49.97 33.64 26.30
CA PRO A 170 48.79 34.48 26.12
C PRO A 170 48.11 34.25 24.76
N ALA A 171 46.81 34.55 24.72
CA ALA A 171 46.09 34.71 23.46
C ALA A 171 46.58 35.98 22.74
N CYS A 172 46.82 35.89 21.43
CA CYS A 172 46.91 37.05 20.53
C CYS A 172 45.70 36.98 19.60
N THR A 173 44.61 37.72 19.84
CA THR A 173 44.45 39.18 19.60
C THR A 173 44.65 39.58 18.13
N ALA A 174 43.71 40.39 17.65
CA ALA A 174 43.64 40.84 16.27
C ALA A 174 44.89 41.59 15.82
N TRP A 175 45.29 41.37 14.56
CA TRP A 175 46.17 42.29 13.85
C TRP A 175 45.40 43.58 13.52
N THR A 176 45.36 44.52 14.46
CA THR A 176 44.90 45.89 14.19
C THR A 176 46.01 46.67 13.48
N CYS A 177 46.06 46.54 12.15
CA CYS A 177 46.66 47.57 11.31
C CYS A 177 45.68 48.77 11.25
N PRO A 178 46.16 50.03 11.23
CA PRO A 178 45.27 51.18 11.05
C PRO A 178 44.52 51.10 9.71
N ASP A 179 43.22 51.42 9.72
CA ASP A 179 42.39 51.47 8.53
C ASP A 179 43.00 52.40 7.46
N GLY A 180 43.05 51.93 6.21
CA GLY A 180 43.39 52.77 5.04
C GLY A 180 44.81 52.71 4.50
N HIS A 181 45.69 51.81 4.95
CA HIS A 181 47.03 51.70 4.35
C HIS A 181 46.98 51.10 2.93
N LEU A 182 47.49 51.84 1.94
CA LEU A 182 47.44 51.57 0.47
C LEU A 182 48.05 50.22 0.00
N HIS A 183 48.61 49.42 0.92
CA HIS A 183 49.26 48.14 0.66
C HIS A 183 48.64 46.96 1.42
N MET A 184 47.55 47.17 2.17
CA MET A 184 46.84 46.09 2.88
C MET A 184 46.24 45.02 1.96
N PRO A 185 45.57 45.33 0.82
CA PRO A 185 44.95 44.30 -0.02
C PRO A 185 45.97 43.32 -0.65
N PRO A 186 47.15 43.76 -1.18
CA PRO A 186 48.21 42.84 -1.59
C PRO A 186 48.74 41.93 -0.47
N LEU A 187 48.88 42.48 0.76
CA LEU A 187 49.34 41.75 1.94
C LEU A 187 48.35 40.67 2.39
N LEU A 188 47.06 40.99 2.43
CA LEU A 188 45.98 40.03 2.76
C LEU A 188 45.88 38.90 1.72
N ASN A 189 45.97 39.21 0.43
CA ASN A 189 46.05 38.21 -0.64
C ASN A 189 47.33 37.35 -0.52
N GLY A 190 48.47 37.94 -0.16
CA GLY A 190 49.71 37.22 0.11
C GLY A 190 49.59 36.24 1.27
N LEU A 191 49.03 36.67 2.39
CA LEU A 191 48.74 35.85 3.57
C LEU A 191 47.75 34.72 3.24
N GLY A 192 46.65 35.01 2.55
CA GLY A 192 45.69 34.00 2.10
C GLY A 192 46.34 32.90 1.25
N ASN A 193 47.25 33.25 0.34
CA ASN A 193 47.99 32.28 -0.47
C ASN A 193 49.03 31.49 0.34
N LEU A 194 49.64 32.07 1.38
CA LEU A 194 50.55 31.38 2.29
C LEU A 194 49.82 30.37 3.17
N PHE A 195 48.68 30.76 3.76
CA PHE A 195 47.83 29.85 4.52
C PHE A 195 47.28 28.72 3.64
N TYR A 196 46.89 29.00 2.39
CA TYR A 196 46.50 27.96 1.43
C TYR A 196 47.62 26.95 1.14
N ARG A 197 48.85 27.43 0.91
CA ARG A 197 50.02 26.54 0.73
C ARG A 197 50.33 25.72 1.99
N SER A 198 50.15 26.30 3.18
CA SER A 198 50.30 25.57 4.44
C SER A 198 49.19 24.54 4.65
N PHE A 199 47.94 24.86 4.29
CA PHE A 199 46.80 23.95 4.35
C PHE A 199 47.04 22.72 3.46
N ASN A 200 47.44 22.89 2.20
CA ASN A 200 47.74 21.76 1.30
C ASN A 200 48.86 20.83 1.80
N GLY A 201 49.74 21.30 2.70
CA GLY A 201 50.78 20.48 3.32
C GLY A 201 50.45 19.92 4.71
N THR A 202 49.37 20.36 5.36
CA THR A 202 49.09 20.04 6.78
C THR A 202 47.63 19.72 7.12
N GLN A 203 46.69 19.96 6.20
CA GLN A 203 45.23 19.84 6.39
C GLN A 203 44.65 20.53 7.65
N ASN A 204 45.34 21.55 8.18
CA ASN A 204 44.93 22.22 9.41
C ASN A 204 43.76 23.20 9.19
N LEU A 205 42.57 22.83 9.67
CA LEU A 205 41.31 23.60 9.62
C LEU A 205 41.41 25.03 10.19
N ALA A 206 42.35 25.32 11.09
CA ALA A 206 42.56 26.67 11.62
C ALA A 206 43.04 27.64 10.53
N HIS A 207 43.84 27.17 9.57
CA HIS A 207 44.34 27.99 8.46
C HIS A 207 43.22 28.32 7.46
N THR A 208 42.24 27.43 7.24
CA THR A 208 41.13 27.67 6.30
C THR A 208 40.22 28.81 6.78
N ARG A 209 39.97 28.92 8.08
CA ARG A 209 39.26 30.08 8.67
C ARG A 209 40.05 31.38 8.50
N GLN A 210 41.38 31.34 8.64
CA GLN A 210 42.25 32.51 8.44
C GLN A 210 42.33 32.93 6.95
N MET A 211 42.30 31.98 6.01
CA MET A 211 42.17 32.24 4.57
C MET A 211 40.86 32.97 4.24
N ILE A 212 39.72 32.43 4.67
CA ILE A 212 38.39 33.01 4.40
C ILE A 212 38.26 34.39 5.04
N SER A 213 38.73 34.56 6.28
CA SER A 213 38.75 35.86 6.96
C SER A 213 39.59 36.91 6.22
N SER A 214 40.80 36.54 5.77
CA SER A 214 41.69 37.44 5.02
C SER A 214 41.06 37.92 3.70
N GLN A 215 40.36 37.04 2.97
CA GLN A 215 39.71 37.41 1.71
C GLN A 215 38.38 38.18 1.92
N LYS A 216 37.59 37.85 2.96
CA LYS A 216 36.40 38.65 3.32
C LYS A 216 36.80 40.09 3.68
N GLU A 217 37.86 40.27 4.46
CA GLU A 217 38.35 41.60 4.84
C GLU A 217 39.01 42.34 3.66
N MET A 218 39.67 41.63 2.74
CA MET A 218 40.16 42.22 1.49
C MET A 218 39.01 42.76 0.59
N ILE A 219 37.89 42.05 0.47
CA ILE A 219 36.69 42.52 -0.26
C ILE A 219 36.11 43.77 0.42
N ARG A 220 36.22 43.87 1.75
CA ARG A 220 35.65 44.96 2.55
C ARG A 220 36.49 46.24 2.50
N LEU A 221 37.82 46.12 2.52
CA LEU A 221 38.74 47.25 2.66
C LEU A 221 39.19 47.89 1.34
N ALA A 222 38.91 47.27 0.19
CA ALA A 222 39.43 47.72 -1.10
C ALA A 222 38.34 48.17 -2.07
N GLU A 223 38.51 49.36 -2.65
CA GLU A 223 37.81 49.78 -3.88
C GLU A 223 38.36 48.96 -5.07
N LEU A 224 37.91 47.71 -5.18
CA LEU A 224 38.35 46.78 -6.23
C LEU A 224 37.64 47.09 -7.56
N GLY A 225 38.41 47.14 -8.64
CA GLY A 225 37.84 47.07 -9.98
C GLY A 225 37.13 45.73 -10.21
N GLU A 226 36.16 45.69 -11.13
CA GLU A 226 35.36 44.48 -11.40
C GLU A 226 36.21 43.26 -11.76
N ALA A 227 37.41 43.43 -12.34
CA ALA A 227 38.34 42.34 -12.61
C ALA A 227 38.92 41.70 -11.33
N ASP A 228 39.32 42.53 -10.36
CA ASP A 228 39.92 42.05 -9.11
C ASP A 228 38.86 41.47 -8.18
N LEU A 229 37.67 42.10 -8.11
CA LEU A 229 36.54 41.59 -7.36
C LEU A 229 36.10 40.20 -7.86
N ARG A 230 36.08 39.98 -9.18
CA ARG A 230 35.81 38.65 -9.77
C ARG A 230 36.83 37.59 -9.35
N SER A 231 38.12 37.91 -9.45
CA SER A 231 39.20 37.02 -9.07
C SER A 231 39.11 36.64 -7.58
N LEU A 232 38.78 37.63 -6.74
CA LEU A 232 38.69 37.46 -5.30
C LEU A 232 37.44 36.66 -4.87
N LEU A 233 36.28 36.92 -5.49
CA LEU A 233 35.06 36.11 -5.27
C LEU A 233 35.24 34.66 -5.73
N ASN A 234 35.95 34.40 -6.83
CA ASN A 234 36.22 33.03 -7.29
C ASN A 234 37.13 32.27 -6.31
N LYS A 235 38.17 32.92 -5.78
CA LYS A 235 39.04 32.35 -4.73
C LYS A 235 38.27 32.10 -3.43
N LEU A 236 37.38 33.01 -3.05
CA LEU A 236 36.54 32.87 -1.86
C LEU A 236 35.58 31.68 -2.01
N GLY A 237 34.92 31.54 -3.16
CA GLY A 237 34.09 30.37 -3.47
C GLY A 237 34.86 29.05 -3.41
N PHE A 238 36.08 29.04 -3.96
CA PHE A 238 36.97 27.88 -3.90
C PHE A 238 37.34 27.51 -2.46
N PHE A 239 37.80 28.46 -1.64
CA PHE A 239 38.15 28.20 -0.24
C PHE A 239 36.96 27.73 0.60
N PHE A 240 35.75 28.21 0.31
CA PHE A 240 34.54 27.70 0.95
C PHE A 240 34.19 26.27 0.55
N ARG A 241 34.41 25.88 -0.72
CA ARG A 241 34.24 24.49 -1.17
C ARG A 241 35.24 23.56 -0.49
N GLU A 242 36.52 23.93 -0.39
CA GLU A 242 37.55 23.19 0.35
C GLU A 242 37.20 23.08 1.85
N CYS A 243 36.63 24.14 2.45
CA CYS A 243 36.09 24.12 3.81
C CYS A 243 34.93 23.12 3.95
N PHE A 244 34.01 23.09 2.99
CA PHE A 244 32.91 22.13 2.96
C PHE A 244 33.40 20.68 2.80
N GLU A 245 34.34 20.42 1.89
CA GLU A 245 34.91 19.08 1.67
C GLU A 245 35.64 18.55 2.90
N SER A 246 36.22 19.43 3.72
CA SER A 246 36.93 19.07 4.97
C SER A 246 36.07 19.09 6.25
N THR A 247 34.85 19.63 6.23
CA THR A 247 33.99 19.77 7.43
C THR A 247 32.55 19.26 7.28
N GLY A 248 32.06 19.03 6.06
CA GLY A 248 30.68 18.67 5.76
C GLY A 248 29.64 19.78 6.00
N ASN A 249 30.05 20.99 6.38
CA ASN A 249 29.14 22.06 6.80
C ASN A 249 28.38 22.71 5.62
N LEU A 250 27.07 22.50 5.55
CA LEU A 250 26.20 23.01 4.47
C LEU A 250 26.13 24.55 4.38
N ALA A 251 26.53 25.27 5.44
CA ALA A 251 26.68 26.72 5.37
C ALA A 251 27.84 27.12 4.46
N ASP A 252 28.98 26.40 4.51
CA ASP A 252 30.17 26.73 3.73
C ASP A 252 29.94 26.52 2.22
N ILE A 253 29.29 25.43 1.79
CA ILE A 253 28.93 25.25 0.36
C ILE A 253 27.87 26.27 -0.10
N SER A 254 27.03 26.78 0.79
CA SER A 254 26.05 27.83 0.47
C SER A 254 26.71 29.21 0.37
N ASP A 255 27.71 29.51 1.19
CA ASP A 255 28.59 30.69 1.05
C ASP A 255 29.42 30.58 -0.25
N ALA A 256 29.92 29.38 -0.61
CA ALA A 256 30.60 29.12 -1.88
C ALA A 256 29.72 29.45 -3.09
N ILE A 257 28.52 28.85 -3.15
CA ILE A 257 27.53 29.09 -4.21
C ILE A 257 27.17 30.58 -4.29
N SER A 258 27.06 31.27 -3.14
CA SER A 258 26.78 32.71 -3.11
C SER A 258 27.93 33.55 -3.67
N ALA A 259 29.18 33.22 -3.34
CA ALA A 259 30.36 33.88 -3.88
C ALA A 259 30.50 33.64 -5.40
N TYR A 260 30.35 32.39 -5.85
CA TYR A 260 30.39 32.03 -7.27
C TYR A 260 29.24 32.65 -8.08
N ARG A 261 27.99 32.61 -7.59
CA ARG A 261 26.84 33.24 -8.28
C ARG A 261 27.08 34.75 -8.46
N ARG A 262 27.61 35.42 -7.44
CA ARG A 262 27.98 36.85 -7.52
C ARG A 262 29.13 37.09 -8.49
N ALA A 263 30.14 36.21 -8.55
CA ALA A 263 31.23 36.29 -9.52
C ALA A 263 30.73 36.11 -10.97
N VAL A 264 29.85 35.14 -11.22
CA VAL A 264 29.24 34.88 -12.54
C VAL A 264 28.37 36.06 -12.98
N GLN A 265 27.59 36.68 -12.08
CA GLN A 265 26.74 37.84 -12.39
C GLN A 265 27.52 39.08 -12.87
N ILE A 266 28.73 39.31 -12.34
CA ILE A 266 29.58 40.44 -12.73
C ILE A 266 30.60 40.08 -13.84
N THR A 267 30.52 38.87 -14.42
CA THR A 267 31.41 38.42 -15.49
C THR A 267 30.68 38.34 -16.83
N PRO A 268 31.01 39.19 -17.82
CA PRO A 268 30.52 39.00 -19.19
C PRO A 268 31.07 37.71 -19.81
N ASP A 269 30.24 36.99 -20.57
CA ASP A 269 30.56 35.67 -21.16
C ASP A 269 31.83 35.66 -22.05
N GLY A 270 32.27 36.82 -22.55
CA GLY A 270 33.47 36.96 -23.38
C GLY A 270 34.80 37.13 -22.63
N VAL A 271 34.83 37.12 -21.28
CA VAL A 271 36.08 37.31 -20.53
C VAL A 271 36.81 35.99 -20.28
N ALA A 272 38.12 35.98 -20.56
CA ALA A 272 39.00 34.85 -20.30
C ALA A 272 38.87 34.34 -18.84
N GLY A 273 38.55 33.05 -18.68
CA GLY A 273 38.35 32.40 -17.39
C GLY A 273 36.89 32.12 -17.02
N MET A 274 35.90 32.74 -17.67
CA MET A 274 34.47 32.54 -17.38
C MET A 274 34.05 31.05 -17.44
N CYS A 275 34.56 30.30 -18.41
CA CYS A 275 34.32 28.86 -18.55
C CYS A 275 34.87 28.01 -17.38
N ARG A 276 35.85 28.49 -16.61
CA ARG A 276 36.28 27.85 -15.36
C ARG A 276 35.37 28.25 -14.20
N GLN A 277 34.99 29.53 -14.11
CA GLN A 277 34.12 30.03 -13.04
C GLN A 277 32.72 29.38 -13.08
N LEU A 278 32.17 29.17 -14.28
CA LEU A 278 30.90 28.46 -14.48
C LEU A 278 30.99 26.96 -14.11
N ASP A 279 32.13 26.32 -14.36
CA ASP A 279 32.35 24.90 -14.02
C ASP A 279 32.51 24.72 -12.50
N ASP A 280 33.29 25.59 -11.84
CA ASP A 280 33.41 25.63 -10.37
C ASP A 280 32.06 25.93 -9.69
N PHE A 281 31.24 26.82 -10.28
CA PHE A 281 29.89 27.14 -9.81
C PHE A 281 28.94 25.95 -9.96
N GLY A 282 28.90 25.33 -11.15
CA GLY A 282 28.08 24.16 -11.44
C GLY A 282 28.42 22.97 -10.53
N ASN A 283 29.72 22.74 -10.28
CA ASN A 283 30.14 21.67 -9.38
C ASN A 283 29.73 21.96 -7.94
N SER A 284 29.84 23.21 -7.48
CA SER A 284 29.42 23.59 -6.11
C SER A 284 27.92 23.39 -5.89
N LEU A 285 27.09 23.72 -6.90
CA LEU A 285 25.66 23.43 -6.91
C LEU A 285 25.37 21.92 -6.89
N TYR A 286 26.10 21.13 -7.68
CA TYR A 286 26.01 19.66 -7.68
C TYR A 286 26.36 19.06 -6.31
N HIS A 287 27.43 19.55 -5.67
CA HIS A 287 27.80 19.15 -4.31
C HIS A 287 26.70 19.48 -3.29
N ARG A 288 26.09 20.67 -3.33
CA ARG A 288 24.96 20.98 -2.43
C ARG A 288 23.71 20.15 -2.74
N PHE A 289 23.43 19.88 -4.01
CA PHE A 289 22.34 18.99 -4.42
C PHE A 289 22.50 17.58 -3.80
N LYS A 290 23.72 17.00 -3.81
CA LYS A 290 23.97 15.67 -3.23
C LYS A 290 23.56 15.52 -1.76
N TYR A 291 23.61 16.59 -0.97
CA TYR A 291 23.26 16.57 0.45
C TYR A 291 21.84 17.07 0.74
N THR A 292 21.25 17.87 -0.15
CA THR A 292 19.94 18.52 0.08
C THR A 292 18.80 17.98 -0.79
N GLY A 293 19.10 17.27 -1.88
CA GLY A 293 18.14 16.82 -2.89
C GLY A 293 17.44 17.97 -3.66
N CYS A 294 17.95 19.20 -3.56
CA CYS A 294 17.28 20.40 -4.06
C CYS A 294 17.24 20.45 -5.61
N PHE A 295 16.05 20.31 -6.19
CA PHE A 295 15.89 20.23 -7.65
C PHE A 295 16.35 21.50 -8.41
N THR A 296 16.26 22.68 -7.77
CA THR A 296 16.76 23.92 -8.38
C THR A 296 18.28 23.94 -8.48
N ASP A 297 18.99 23.27 -7.57
CA ASP A 297 20.45 23.23 -7.58
C ASP A 297 21.00 22.35 -8.71
N ILE A 298 20.39 21.17 -8.96
CA ILE A 298 20.82 20.29 -10.06
C ILE A 298 20.51 20.89 -11.44
N SER A 299 19.36 21.57 -11.60
CA SER A 299 19.01 22.26 -12.84
C SER A 299 19.87 23.52 -13.10
N GLU A 300 20.19 24.30 -12.06
CA GLU A 300 21.16 25.41 -12.17
C GLU A 300 22.60 24.88 -12.45
N SER A 301 22.98 23.73 -11.87
CA SER A 301 24.26 23.05 -12.14
C SER A 301 24.40 22.61 -13.60
N VAL A 302 23.41 21.89 -14.15
CA VAL A 302 23.39 21.49 -15.58
C VAL A 302 23.50 22.73 -16.48
N SER A 303 22.72 23.78 -16.21
CA SER A 303 22.78 25.03 -17.00
C SER A 303 24.15 25.71 -16.93
N ALA A 304 24.80 25.70 -15.75
CA ALA A 304 26.14 26.24 -15.57
C ALA A 304 27.20 25.44 -16.35
N HIS A 305 27.18 24.10 -16.28
CA HIS A 305 28.12 23.25 -17.03
C HIS A 305 27.88 23.31 -18.55
N GLN A 306 26.64 23.36 -19.03
CA GLN A 306 26.33 23.56 -20.46
C GLN A 306 26.91 24.88 -20.98
N ARG A 307 26.78 25.97 -20.21
CA ARG A 307 27.43 27.26 -20.55
C ARG A 307 28.96 27.18 -20.49
N ALA A 308 29.53 26.48 -19.51
CA ALA A 308 30.98 26.29 -19.39
C ALA A 308 31.57 25.53 -20.60
N VAL A 309 30.90 24.47 -21.05
CA VAL A 309 31.27 23.71 -22.25
C VAL A 309 31.13 24.58 -23.50
N LYS A 310 30.01 25.29 -23.68
CA LYS A 310 29.79 26.17 -24.85
C LYS A 310 30.78 27.34 -24.97
N LEU A 311 31.33 27.82 -23.85
CA LEU A 311 32.36 28.87 -23.78
C LEU A 311 33.81 28.31 -23.79
N SER A 312 33.97 26.99 -23.95
CA SER A 312 35.28 26.36 -24.13
C SER A 312 35.59 26.24 -25.62
N ALA A 313 36.83 26.55 -26.02
CA ALA A 313 37.29 26.24 -27.37
C ALA A 313 37.49 24.72 -27.52
N ASP A 314 37.19 24.17 -28.70
CA ASP A 314 37.19 22.72 -28.98
C ASP A 314 38.53 22.01 -28.70
N CYS A 315 39.64 22.76 -28.66
CA CYS A 315 40.99 22.26 -28.40
C CYS A 315 41.51 22.57 -26.97
N HIS A 316 40.64 22.98 -26.04
CA HIS A 316 41.07 23.40 -24.70
C HIS A 316 41.39 22.20 -23.78
N PRO A 317 42.55 22.14 -23.09
CA PRO A 317 42.94 21.00 -22.25
C PRO A 317 41.92 20.60 -21.17
N ASP A 318 41.25 21.58 -20.54
CA ASP A 318 40.23 21.34 -19.51
C ASP A 318 38.86 20.86 -20.07
N LEU A 319 38.65 20.79 -21.40
CA LEU A 319 37.35 20.48 -22.00
C LEU A 319 36.82 19.06 -21.65
N PRO A 320 37.62 17.97 -21.68
CA PRO A 320 37.17 16.65 -21.24
C PRO A 320 36.66 16.63 -19.79
N MET A 321 37.27 17.42 -18.91
CA MET A 321 36.86 17.53 -17.51
C MET A 321 35.49 18.21 -17.38
N ARG A 322 35.26 19.32 -18.09
CA ARG A 322 33.96 20.03 -18.11
C ARG A 322 32.83 19.18 -18.67
N LEU A 323 33.10 18.43 -19.75
CA LEU A 323 32.17 17.45 -20.29
C LEU A 323 31.87 16.31 -19.29
N THR A 324 32.84 15.94 -18.44
CA THR A 324 32.62 14.96 -17.37
C THR A 324 31.69 15.51 -16.30
N HIS A 325 31.89 16.73 -15.82
CA HIS A 325 31.01 17.37 -14.83
C HIS A 325 29.58 17.53 -15.39
N LEU A 326 29.46 17.94 -16.66
CA LEU A 326 28.17 18.01 -17.34
C LEU A 326 27.46 16.64 -17.38
N GLY A 327 28.15 15.58 -17.82
CA GLY A 327 27.58 14.24 -17.89
C GLY A 327 27.16 13.68 -16.52
N ILE A 328 27.94 13.95 -15.47
CA ILE A 328 27.59 13.58 -14.09
C ILE A 328 26.33 14.33 -13.61
N ALA A 329 26.25 15.64 -13.85
CA ALA A 329 25.09 16.44 -13.45
C ALA A 329 23.82 16.02 -14.22
N LEU A 330 23.93 15.72 -15.51
CA LEU A 330 22.83 15.21 -16.33
C LEU A 330 22.36 13.82 -15.90
N CYS A 331 23.27 12.90 -15.55
CA CYS A 331 22.89 11.59 -14.96
C CYS A 331 22.08 11.76 -13.68
N SER A 332 22.53 12.62 -12.76
CA SER A 332 21.80 12.89 -11.52
C SER A 332 20.51 13.71 -11.71
N CYS A 333 20.39 14.45 -12.81
CA CYS A 333 19.12 15.07 -13.22
C CYS A 333 18.13 13.98 -13.70
N PHE A 334 18.57 13.10 -14.59
CA PHE A 334 17.80 11.96 -15.09
C PHE A 334 17.29 11.05 -13.97
N GLU A 335 18.10 10.73 -12.97
CA GLU A 335 17.70 9.96 -11.78
C GLU A 335 16.54 10.59 -10.98
N ARG A 336 16.24 11.88 -11.21
CA ARG A 336 15.14 12.64 -10.60
C ARG A 336 13.98 12.93 -11.55
N THR A 337 14.26 13.16 -12.83
CA THR A 337 13.26 13.54 -13.85
C THR A 337 12.70 12.35 -14.62
N GLY A 338 13.50 11.30 -14.84
CA GLY A 338 13.23 10.23 -15.78
C GLY A 338 13.33 10.66 -17.26
N ASP A 339 13.85 11.86 -17.56
CA ASP A 339 13.89 12.37 -18.94
C ASP A 339 15.01 11.71 -19.77
N LEU A 340 14.62 10.91 -20.76
CA LEU A 340 15.56 10.21 -21.63
C LEU A 340 16.45 11.15 -22.47
N ALA A 341 16.11 12.44 -22.58
CA ALA A 341 16.98 13.46 -23.16
C ALA A 341 18.22 13.70 -22.30
N ASP A 342 18.06 13.91 -20.98
CA ASP A 342 19.14 14.19 -20.03
C ASP A 342 20.22 13.10 -20.07
N ILE A 343 19.82 11.82 -19.98
CA ILE A 343 20.75 10.69 -19.98
C ILE A 343 21.40 10.46 -21.35
N SER A 344 20.73 10.82 -22.45
CA SER A 344 21.29 10.73 -23.79
C SER A 344 22.33 11.83 -24.05
N GLU A 345 22.09 13.04 -23.55
CA GLU A 345 23.08 14.12 -23.53
C GLU A 345 24.28 13.74 -22.63
N ALA A 346 24.05 13.11 -21.46
CA ALA A 346 25.12 12.63 -20.58
C ALA A 346 26.03 11.60 -21.25
N ILE A 347 25.45 10.60 -21.93
CA ILE A 347 26.20 9.59 -22.69
C ILE A 347 27.02 10.25 -23.80
N SER A 348 26.44 11.20 -24.54
CA SER A 348 27.15 11.95 -25.58
C SER A 348 28.31 12.76 -25.01
N ALA A 349 28.10 13.47 -23.90
CA ALA A 349 29.15 14.26 -23.23
C ALA A 349 30.32 13.38 -22.77
N HIS A 350 30.05 12.22 -22.17
CA HIS A 350 31.10 11.26 -21.78
C HIS A 350 31.82 10.65 -22.99
N GLN A 351 31.13 10.32 -24.08
CA GLN A 351 31.75 9.83 -25.31
C GLN A 351 32.67 10.87 -25.95
N THR A 352 32.23 12.13 -26.08
CA THR A 352 33.06 13.22 -26.59
C THR A 352 34.26 13.51 -25.67
N ALA A 353 34.08 13.43 -24.35
CA ALA A 353 35.19 13.57 -23.40
C ALA A 353 36.25 12.46 -23.56
N ILE A 354 35.84 11.21 -23.83
CA ILE A 354 36.77 10.09 -24.10
C ILE A 354 37.53 10.31 -25.41
N GLN A 355 36.89 10.85 -26.44
CA GLN A 355 37.54 11.14 -27.74
C GLN A 355 38.56 12.28 -27.65
N LEU A 356 38.33 13.26 -26.75
CA LEU A 356 39.20 14.42 -26.55
C LEU A 356 40.29 14.20 -25.48
N ALA A 357 40.20 13.14 -24.68
CA ALA A 357 41.19 12.82 -23.66
C ALA A 357 42.43 12.15 -24.27
N PRO A 358 43.67 12.55 -23.88
CA PRO A 358 44.89 11.92 -24.38
C PRO A 358 45.01 10.47 -23.92
N ASP A 359 45.61 9.62 -24.76
CA ASP A 359 45.54 8.14 -24.64
C ASP A 359 46.22 7.52 -23.40
N MET A 360 46.98 8.29 -22.62
CA MET A 360 47.73 7.79 -21.46
C MET A 360 47.27 8.51 -20.18
N GLY A 361 46.51 7.81 -19.33
CA GLY A 361 46.35 8.20 -17.92
C GLY A 361 44.98 7.97 -17.28
N THR A 362 44.98 8.15 -15.97
CA THR A 362 43.89 7.95 -14.99
C THR A 362 42.58 8.66 -15.34
N MET A 363 42.63 9.73 -16.14
CA MET A 363 41.45 10.45 -16.61
C MET A 363 40.56 9.59 -17.51
N LYS A 364 41.15 8.78 -18.40
CA LYS A 364 40.43 7.91 -19.34
C LYS A 364 39.69 6.77 -18.61
N LEU A 365 40.23 6.31 -17.49
CA LEU A 365 39.61 5.35 -16.58
C LEU A 365 38.31 5.91 -15.97
N SER A 366 38.37 7.08 -15.33
CA SER A 366 37.19 7.72 -14.72
C SER A 366 36.10 8.02 -15.75
N LEU A 367 36.48 8.44 -16.95
CA LEU A 367 35.58 8.68 -18.07
C LEU A 367 34.82 7.42 -18.51
N LEU A 368 35.52 6.28 -18.66
CA LEU A 368 34.92 5.00 -19.03
C LEU A 368 33.96 4.48 -17.95
N VAL A 369 34.26 4.69 -16.67
CA VAL A 369 33.37 4.30 -15.57
C VAL A 369 32.11 5.17 -15.52
N ASN A 370 32.23 6.48 -15.72
CA ASN A 370 31.07 7.37 -15.78
C ASN A 370 30.18 7.07 -17.02
N LEU A 371 30.79 6.74 -18.16
CA LEU A 371 30.06 6.27 -19.35
C LEU A 371 29.29 4.98 -19.07
N GLY A 372 29.93 3.99 -18.42
CA GLY A 372 29.28 2.74 -18.04
C GLY A 372 28.11 2.96 -17.08
N HIS A 373 28.24 3.90 -16.14
CA HIS A 373 27.15 4.28 -15.22
C HIS A 373 25.96 4.87 -15.99
N ALA A 374 26.21 5.80 -16.91
CA ALA A 374 25.16 6.43 -17.71
C ALA A 374 24.36 5.41 -18.56
N PHE A 375 25.04 4.41 -19.14
CA PHE A 375 24.38 3.30 -19.83
C PHE A 375 23.57 2.40 -18.88
N CYS A 376 24.05 2.13 -17.65
CA CYS A 376 23.28 1.41 -16.64
C CYS A 376 21.99 2.17 -16.26
N CYS A 377 22.08 3.48 -15.97
CA CYS A 377 20.92 4.31 -15.66
C CYS A 377 19.88 4.26 -16.79
N ARG A 378 20.31 4.36 -18.06
CA ARG A 378 19.39 4.28 -19.20
C ARG A 378 18.75 2.89 -19.31
N TYR A 379 19.53 1.82 -19.17
CA TYR A 379 19.02 0.44 -19.16
C TYR A 379 17.96 0.19 -18.07
N GLU A 380 18.12 0.74 -16.86
CA GLU A 380 17.12 0.56 -15.80
C GLU A 380 15.72 1.05 -16.22
N CYS A 381 15.65 2.13 -17.00
CA CYS A 381 14.39 2.70 -17.50
C CYS A 381 13.93 2.11 -18.86
N THR A 382 14.84 1.82 -19.79
CA THR A 382 14.48 1.33 -21.15
C THR A 382 14.39 -0.18 -21.26
N GLN A 383 15.08 -0.91 -20.37
CA GLN A 383 15.33 -2.35 -20.43
C GLN A 383 16.03 -2.82 -21.73
N ASP A 384 16.69 -1.91 -22.46
CA ASP A 384 17.39 -2.23 -23.71
C ASP A 384 18.73 -2.93 -23.46
N LEU A 385 18.82 -4.20 -23.86
CA LEU A 385 20.03 -5.01 -23.74
C LEU A 385 21.23 -4.43 -24.50
N ALA A 386 21.02 -3.57 -25.50
CA ALA A 386 22.09 -2.85 -26.17
C ALA A 386 22.84 -1.92 -25.19
N ASP A 387 22.13 -1.14 -24.37
CA ASP A 387 22.74 -0.25 -23.38
C ASP A 387 23.53 -1.04 -22.33
N MET A 388 22.99 -2.16 -21.85
CA MET A 388 23.71 -3.03 -20.92
C MET A 388 24.99 -3.61 -21.53
N SER A 389 25.00 -3.91 -22.84
CA SER A 389 26.21 -4.38 -23.53
C SER A 389 27.28 -3.28 -23.65
N GLN A 390 26.87 -2.01 -23.86
CA GLN A 390 27.78 -0.87 -23.90
C GLN A 390 28.34 -0.53 -22.52
N ALA A 391 27.52 -0.64 -21.45
CA ALA A 391 27.98 -0.51 -20.07
C ALA A 391 29.10 -1.52 -19.75
N ILE A 392 28.88 -2.80 -20.07
CA ILE A 392 29.86 -3.87 -19.87
C ILE A 392 31.14 -3.58 -20.66
N SER A 393 31.05 -3.18 -21.94
CA SER A 393 32.22 -2.86 -22.75
C SER A 393 33.02 -1.68 -22.17
N ALA A 394 32.35 -0.62 -21.70
CA ALA A 394 33.01 0.52 -21.07
C ALA A 394 33.73 0.12 -19.77
N TYR A 395 33.08 -0.70 -18.93
CA TYR A 395 33.68 -1.20 -17.69
C TYR A 395 34.83 -2.19 -17.94
N GLN A 396 34.76 -3.04 -18.97
CA GLN A 396 35.85 -3.93 -19.36
C GLN A 396 37.07 -3.13 -19.84
N SER A 397 36.87 -2.14 -20.72
CA SER A 397 37.94 -1.23 -21.14
C SER A 397 38.55 -0.45 -19.98
N ALA A 398 37.76 -0.07 -18.96
CA ALA A 398 38.26 0.53 -17.74
C ALA A 398 39.17 -0.43 -16.94
N VAL A 399 38.78 -1.69 -16.78
CA VAL A 399 39.59 -2.71 -16.08
C VAL A 399 40.89 -3.02 -16.84
N GLU A 400 40.84 -3.14 -18.16
CA GLU A 400 42.03 -3.37 -19.01
C GLU A 400 43.05 -2.22 -18.93
N LEU A 401 42.57 -0.98 -18.76
CA LEU A 401 43.41 0.21 -18.56
C LEU A 401 44.12 0.28 -17.19
N CYS A 402 43.72 -0.52 -16.20
CA CYS A 402 44.29 -0.49 -14.84
C CYS A 402 45.56 -1.35 -14.68
N GLY A 403 45.55 -2.59 -15.20
CA GLY A 403 46.61 -3.58 -14.96
C GLY A 403 46.81 -3.94 -13.47
N ASP A 404 47.91 -4.63 -13.14
CA ASP A 404 48.25 -5.07 -11.76
C ASP A 404 48.74 -3.93 -10.83
N SER A 405 48.51 -2.66 -11.18
CA SER A 405 49.02 -1.51 -10.41
C SER A 405 48.04 -1.08 -9.31
N VAL A 406 48.50 -1.19 -8.05
CA VAL A 406 47.69 -1.03 -6.82
C VAL A 406 47.43 0.45 -6.46
N ALA A 407 46.92 1.24 -7.41
CA ALA A 407 46.57 2.64 -7.16
C ALA A 407 45.45 3.14 -8.08
N ILE A 408 44.19 3.06 -7.62
CA ILE A 408 43.08 4.03 -7.77
C ILE A 408 41.82 3.45 -7.08
N SER A 409 41.27 4.16 -6.10
CA SER A 409 40.40 3.60 -5.04
C SER A 409 38.92 3.98 -5.08
N LEU A 410 38.41 4.48 -6.22
CA LEU A 410 37.02 4.96 -6.33
C LEU A 410 36.19 4.33 -7.47
N PRO A 411 36.70 4.22 -8.71
CA PRO A 411 35.90 3.71 -9.83
C PRO A 411 35.53 2.23 -9.66
N PHE A 412 36.38 1.43 -9.02
CA PHE A 412 36.11 0.00 -8.77
C PHE A 412 34.88 -0.23 -7.87
N VAL A 413 34.57 0.74 -6.99
CA VAL A 413 33.46 0.67 -6.04
C VAL A 413 32.10 0.82 -6.73
N THR A 414 32.03 1.66 -7.77
CA THR A 414 30.82 1.89 -8.58
C THR A 414 30.60 0.86 -9.69
N VAL A 415 31.65 0.16 -10.12
CA VAL A 415 31.62 -0.82 -11.23
C VAL A 415 31.17 -2.21 -10.80
N LEU A 416 31.47 -2.62 -9.57
CA LEU A 416 31.17 -3.97 -9.06
C LEU A 416 29.68 -4.36 -9.03
N PRO A 417 28.70 -3.49 -8.66
CA PRO A 417 27.29 -3.89 -8.59
C PRO A 417 26.70 -4.31 -9.95
N SER A 418 27.10 -3.61 -11.02
CA SER A 418 26.55 -3.76 -12.37
C SER A 418 27.13 -4.94 -13.15
N LEU A 419 28.37 -5.36 -12.86
CA LEU A 419 28.99 -6.55 -13.47
C LEU A 419 28.35 -7.89 -13.05
N PHE A 420 27.68 -7.95 -11.89
CA PHE A 420 27.18 -9.21 -11.30
C PHE A 420 25.64 -9.32 -11.26
N HIS A 421 24.94 -8.63 -12.16
CA HIS A 421 23.49 -8.77 -12.31
C HIS A 421 23.09 -10.22 -12.70
N PRO A 422 22.00 -10.82 -12.16
CA PRO A 422 21.72 -12.26 -12.23
C PRO A 422 21.62 -12.94 -13.61
N ARG A 423 21.59 -12.17 -14.71
CA ARG A 423 21.65 -12.71 -16.08
C ARG A 423 23.07 -13.14 -16.50
N PHE A 424 24.11 -12.76 -15.77
CA PHE A 424 25.51 -13.07 -16.08
C PHE A 424 26.09 -14.08 -15.06
N ARG A 425 26.05 -15.37 -15.37
CA ARG A 425 26.67 -16.46 -14.58
C ARG A 425 28.21 -16.48 -14.71
N VAL A 426 28.92 -15.43 -14.28
CA VAL A 426 30.40 -15.43 -14.25
C VAL A 426 30.99 -14.69 -13.05
N ALA A 427 30.80 -15.22 -11.83
CA ALA A 427 31.77 -15.21 -10.71
C ALA A 427 31.16 -15.89 -9.48
N HIS A 428 31.98 -16.48 -8.61
CA HIS A 428 31.53 -17.01 -7.33
C HIS A 428 31.52 -15.93 -6.25
N THR A 429 30.64 -16.08 -5.26
CA THR A 429 30.54 -15.20 -4.07
C THR A 429 31.86 -15.09 -3.28
N SER A 430 32.79 -16.04 -3.44
CA SER A 430 34.13 -15.99 -2.87
C SER A 430 34.98 -14.83 -3.36
N ASP A 431 34.76 -14.36 -4.60
CA ASP A 431 35.69 -13.43 -5.25
C ASP A 431 35.35 -11.97 -4.92
N LEU A 432 34.09 -11.69 -4.62
CA LEU A 432 33.64 -10.42 -4.06
C LEU A 432 34.16 -10.22 -2.62
N ALA A 433 34.12 -11.28 -1.79
CA ALA A 433 34.72 -11.25 -0.46
C ALA A 433 36.24 -11.04 -0.51
N LYS A 434 36.94 -11.64 -1.50
CA LYS A 434 38.36 -11.38 -1.74
C LYS A 434 38.61 -9.92 -2.13
N ALA A 435 37.82 -9.34 -3.04
CA ALA A 435 37.97 -7.95 -3.46
C ALA A 435 37.83 -6.96 -2.28
N VAL A 436 36.86 -7.18 -1.39
CA VAL A 436 36.72 -6.40 -0.14
C VAL A 436 37.89 -6.64 0.83
N SER A 437 38.42 -7.86 0.90
CA SER A 437 39.59 -8.18 1.74
C SER A 437 40.93 -7.62 1.22
N ALA A 438 41.01 -7.27 -0.07
CA ALA A 438 42.22 -6.79 -0.72
C ALA A 438 42.46 -5.28 -0.58
N TYR A 439 41.50 -4.53 -0.03
CA TYR A 439 41.65 -3.09 0.21
C TYR A 439 42.67 -2.79 1.32
N GLN A 440 43.78 -2.16 0.96
CA GLN A 440 44.80 -1.66 1.88
C GLN A 440 45.12 -0.19 1.57
N HIS A 441 44.56 0.73 2.36
CA HIS A 441 44.90 2.16 2.33
C HIS A 441 44.68 2.81 3.71
N SER A 442 45.02 4.09 3.85
CA SER A 442 45.02 4.82 5.13
C SER A 442 43.66 5.25 5.67
N ASP A 443 42.55 5.07 4.95
CA ASP A 443 41.19 5.49 5.36
C ASP A 443 40.10 4.46 4.99
N ILE A 444 40.41 3.18 5.19
CA ILE A 444 39.52 2.05 4.87
C ILE A 444 38.14 2.13 5.59
N PRO A 445 38.03 2.48 6.89
CA PRO A 445 36.76 2.38 7.61
C PRO A 445 35.64 3.23 7.02
N GLN A 446 35.93 4.48 6.60
CA GLN A 446 34.91 5.37 6.05
C GLN A 446 34.47 4.94 4.65
N GLN A 447 35.40 4.45 3.82
CA GLN A 447 35.09 3.97 2.47
C GLN A 447 34.23 2.70 2.50
N LEU A 448 34.53 1.76 3.41
CA LEU A 448 33.72 0.57 3.63
C LEU A 448 32.34 0.89 4.22
N TYR A 449 32.24 1.88 5.10
CA TYR A 449 30.96 2.37 5.60
C TYR A 449 30.10 2.92 4.46
N ASN A 450 30.65 3.83 3.64
CA ASN A 450 29.93 4.42 2.50
C ASN A 450 29.47 3.34 1.50
N LEU A 451 30.31 2.33 1.22
CA LEU A 451 29.96 1.18 0.39
C LEU A 451 28.82 0.35 0.99
N GLY A 452 28.85 0.16 2.31
CA GLY A 452 27.80 -0.47 3.08
C GLY A 452 26.44 0.20 2.92
N ILE A 453 26.40 1.53 3.09
CA ILE A 453 25.19 2.34 2.91
C ILE A 453 24.66 2.25 1.47
N LEU A 454 25.55 2.35 0.47
CA LEU A 454 25.18 2.28 -0.95
C LEU A 454 24.48 0.95 -1.27
N PHE A 455 25.09 -0.18 -0.89
CA PHE A 455 24.48 -1.50 -1.12
C PHE A 455 23.20 -1.72 -0.30
N HIS A 456 23.08 -1.13 0.89
CA HIS A 456 21.82 -1.14 1.65
C HIS A 456 20.71 -0.43 0.88
N HIS A 457 20.99 0.75 0.30
CA HIS A 457 20.00 1.50 -0.47
C HIS A 457 19.60 0.79 -1.77
N HIS A 458 20.55 0.13 -2.47
CA HIS A 458 20.21 -0.73 -3.60
C HIS A 458 19.36 -1.95 -3.19
N PHE A 459 19.57 -2.52 -1.99
CA PHE A 459 18.67 -3.54 -1.46
C PHE A 459 17.25 -2.99 -1.21
N GLU A 460 17.10 -1.82 -0.59
CA GLU A 460 15.78 -1.21 -0.35
C GLU A 460 14.99 -1.00 -1.64
N ARG A 461 15.67 -0.68 -2.76
CA ARG A 461 15.05 -0.46 -4.08
C ARG A 461 14.81 -1.73 -4.91
N SER A 462 15.57 -2.80 -4.69
CA SER A 462 15.55 -4.01 -5.54
C SER A 462 15.12 -5.30 -4.83
N HIS A 463 15.07 -5.28 -3.49
CA HIS A 463 14.86 -6.42 -2.60
C HIS A 463 15.81 -7.62 -2.84
N ASN A 464 16.93 -7.43 -3.52
CA ASN A 464 17.90 -8.49 -3.81
C ASN A 464 18.83 -8.77 -2.62
N LEU A 465 18.65 -9.94 -2.00
CA LEU A 465 19.38 -10.40 -0.81
C LEU A 465 20.92 -10.40 -0.94
N ILE A 466 21.46 -10.40 -2.17
CA ILE A 466 22.90 -10.27 -2.42
C ILE A 466 23.39 -8.89 -1.94
N TYR A 467 22.70 -7.81 -2.29
CA TYR A 467 23.16 -6.46 -1.96
C TYR A 467 23.18 -6.20 -0.45
N VAL A 468 22.15 -6.59 0.31
CA VAL A 468 22.17 -6.45 1.78
C VAL A 468 23.24 -7.34 2.43
N SER A 469 23.55 -8.51 1.84
CA SER A 469 24.64 -9.35 2.35
C SER A 469 26.02 -8.72 2.14
N VAL A 470 26.24 -8.06 1.00
CA VAL A 470 27.45 -7.27 0.73
C VAL A 470 27.52 -6.02 1.62
N ALA A 471 26.39 -5.34 1.83
CA ALA A 471 26.28 -4.21 2.76
C ALA A 471 26.71 -4.62 4.18
N ILE A 472 26.18 -5.74 4.69
CA ILE A 472 26.57 -6.31 5.98
C ILE A 472 28.08 -6.60 6.03
N SER A 473 28.66 -7.28 5.04
CA SER A 473 30.10 -7.57 5.03
C SER A 473 30.98 -6.32 5.00
N ALA A 474 30.60 -5.29 4.23
CA ALA A 474 31.31 -4.02 4.19
C ALA A 474 31.21 -3.27 5.54
N LEU A 475 30.02 -3.20 6.13
CA LEU A 475 29.78 -2.54 7.43
C LEU A 475 30.45 -3.27 8.59
N GLN A 476 30.44 -4.61 8.61
CA GLN A 476 31.19 -5.41 9.58
C GLN A 476 32.69 -5.10 9.51
N ARG A 477 33.24 -5.00 8.29
CA ARG A 477 34.66 -4.71 8.10
C ARG A 477 35.01 -3.25 8.42
N ALA A 478 34.09 -2.31 8.17
CA ALA A 478 34.21 -0.92 8.62
C ALA A 478 34.28 -0.82 10.15
N VAL A 479 33.37 -1.49 10.86
CA VAL A 479 33.35 -1.56 12.34
C VAL A 479 34.65 -2.19 12.87
N GLN A 480 35.07 -3.34 12.35
CA GLN A 480 36.33 -4.02 12.74
C GLN A 480 37.60 -3.18 12.59
N LEU A 481 37.61 -2.23 11.65
CA LEU A 481 38.77 -1.37 11.37
C LEU A 481 38.65 0.01 12.01
N THR A 482 37.55 0.28 12.72
CA THR A 482 37.35 1.50 13.50
C THR A 482 37.96 1.30 14.89
N PRO A 483 38.86 2.19 15.37
CA PRO A 483 39.38 2.09 16.73
C PRO A 483 38.30 2.23 17.80
N ASP A 484 38.48 1.58 18.94
CA ASP A 484 37.60 1.72 20.09
C ASP A 484 37.56 3.18 20.58
N GLY A 485 36.36 3.69 20.86
CA GLY A 485 36.15 5.08 21.29
C GLY A 485 36.16 6.14 20.18
N HIS A 486 36.19 5.76 18.91
CA HIS A 486 36.11 6.68 17.77
C HIS A 486 34.68 7.23 17.57
N ASP A 487 34.53 8.54 17.35
CA ASP A 487 33.25 9.26 17.28
C ASP A 487 32.21 8.67 16.30
N GLU A 488 32.62 8.23 15.10
CA GLU A 488 31.73 7.58 14.11
C GLU A 488 31.32 6.12 14.45
N MET A 489 31.81 5.52 15.54
CA MET A 489 31.51 4.11 15.89
C MET A 489 30.00 3.85 16.12
N PRO A 490 29.24 4.68 16.88
CA PRO A 490 27.80 4.51 17.06
C PRO A 490 27.04 4.48 15.73
N ARG A 491 27.39 5.38 14.80
CA ARG A 491 26.79 5.49 13.46
C ARG A 491 27.09 4.28 12.57
N ARG A 492 28.33 3.76 12.62
CA ARG A 492 28.75 2.56 11.90
C ARG A 492 28.03 1.31 12.43
N LEU A 493 27.91 1.17 13.75
CA LEU A 493 27.14 0.10 14.39
C LEU A 493 25.64 0.21 14.10
N HIS A 494 25.05 1.41 14.13
CA HIS A 494 23.65 1.66 13.76
C HIS A 494 23.32 1.16 12.36
N SER A 495 24.17 1.50 11.38
CA SER A 495 23.98 1.11 9.99
C SER A 495 24.18 -0.39 9.75
N LEU A 496 25.11 -1.02 10.48
CA LEU A 496 25.27 -2.47 10.49
C LEU A 496 24.03 -3.17 11.06
N GLY A 497 23.55 -2.72 12.22
CA GLY A 497 22.35 -3.23 12.88
C GLY A 497 21.08 -3.05 12.03
N ARG A 498 20.93 -1.89 11.37
CA ARG A 498 19.87 -1.65 10.35
C ARG A 498 19.95 -2.69 9.23
N SER A 499 21.14 -2.98 8.72
CA SER A 499 21.32 -3.93 7.62
C SER A 499 20.97 -5.37 8.01
N PHE A 500 21.35 -5.82 9.20
CA PHE A 500 20.89 -7.10 9.74
C PHE A 500 19.38 -7.14 9.94
N CYS A 501 18.78 -6.09 10.54
CA CYS A 501 17.34 -6.00 10.70
C CYS A 501 16.62 -6.09 9.34
N SER A 502 17.03 -5.29 8.35
CA SER A 502 16.43 -5.29 7.01
C SER A 502 16.60 -6.63 6.29
N ARG A 503 17.71 -7.37 6.47
CA ARG A 503 17.83 -8.73 5.90
C ARG A 503 16.85 -9.70 6.57
N SER A 504 16.77 -9.65 7.90
CA SER A 504 15.92 -10.56 8.70
C SER A 504 14.43 -10.49 8.37
N GLU A 505 13.91 -9.33 7.93
CA GLU A 505 12.50 -9.20 7.55
C GLU A 505 12.13 -10.00 6.30
N TYR A 506 13.08 -10.15 5.37
CA TYR A 506 12.88 -10.84 4.10
C TYR A 506 13.28 -12.31 4.18
N THR A 507 14.32 -12.65 4.97
CA THR A 507 14.76 -14.05 5.17
C THR A 507 13.99 -14.77 6.27
N ARG A 508 13.42 -14.03 7.24
CA ARG A 508 12.93 -14.54 8.53
C ARG A 508 13.98 -15.36 9.29
N ASP A 509 15.25 -14.99 9.14
CA ASP A 509 16.35 -15.63 9.85
C ASP A 509 16.54 -15.01 11.25
N LEU A 510 16.39 -15.86 12.28
CA LEU A 510 16.64 -15.49 13.68
C LEU A 510 18.11 -15.15 13.94
N ALA A 511 19.05 -15.70 13.17
CA ALA A 511 20.48 -15.42 13.32
C ALA A 511 20.77 -13.93 13.04
N ASP A 512 20.19 -13.36 11.99
CA ASP A 512 20.34 -11.93 11.67
C ASP A 512 19.82 -11.04 12.80
N ILE A 513 18.68 -11.39 13.42
CA ILE A 513 18.12 -10.61 14.54
C ILE A 513 19.00 -10.74 15.80
N SER A 514 19.60 -11.91 16.01
CA SER A 514 20.55 -12.14 17.12
C SER A 514 21.87 -11.35 16.98
N TYR A 515 22.24 -10.95 15.76
CA TYR A 515 23.32 -9.97 15.53
C TYR A 515 22.80 -8.52 15.56
N ALA A 516 21.61 -8.24 15.04
CA ALA A 516 21.04 -6.89 14.99
C ALA A 516 20.87 -6.25 16.37
N ILE A 517 20.24 -6.96 17.31
CA ILE A 517 19.88 -6.41 18.62
C ILE A 517 21.13 -6.00 19.44
N PRO A 518 22.14 -6.86 19.66
CA PRO A 518 23.35 -6.46 20.38
C PRO A 518 24.12 -5.33 19.67
N THR A 519 24.22 -5.38 18.33
CA THR A 519 24.90 -4.33 17.54
C THR A 519 24.23 -2.95 17.75
N LEU A 520 22.89 -2.90 17.76
CA LEU A 520 22.13 -1.68 18.00
C LEU A 520 22.14 -1.24 19.48
N GLN A 521 22.24 -2.17 20.43
CA GLN A 521 22.43 -1.85 21.85
C GLN A 521 23.80 -1.20 22.07
N THR A 522 24.89 -1.80 21.55
CA THR A 522 26.23 -1.20 21.60
C THR A 522 26.29 0.15 20.88
N ALA A 523 25.54 0.33 19.78
CA ALA A 523 25.41 1.64 19.13
C ALA A 523 24.76 2.69 20.05
N LEU A 524 23.76 2.29 20.84
CA LEU A 524 23.08 3.17 21.79
C LEU A 524 23.96 3.49 23.01
N ASP A 525 24.65 2.49 23.56
CA ASP A 525 25.50 2.63 24.76
C ASP A 525 26.75 3.49 24.49
N LEU A 526 27.23 3.54 23.24
CA LEU A 526 28.35 4.38 22.80
C LEU A 526 27.93 5.77 22.30
N ALA A 527 26.63 6.02 22.09
CA ALA A 527 26.14 7.31 21.61
C ALA A 527 26.05 8.32 22.77
N PRO A 528 26.70 9.50 22.69
CA PRO A 528 26.52 10.55 23.69
C PRO A 528 25.08 11.09 23.67
N ASP A 529 24.56 11.58 24.80
CA ASP A 529 23.15 12.01 24.97
C ASP A 529 22.66 13.06 23.94
N THR A 530 23.57 13.76 23.28
CA THR A 530 23.30 14.76 22.23
C THR A 530 23.41 14.22 20.80
N HIS A 531 23.50 12.91 20.60
CA HIS A 531 23.73 12.30 19.28
C HIS A 531 22.44 12.19 18.46
N ASP A 532 22.41 12.83 17.29
CA ASP A 532 21.20 12.96 16.45
C ASP A 532 20.58 11.62 16.01
N ASP A 533 21.37 10.54 15.90
CA ASP A 533 20.87 9.20 15.52
C ASP A 533 20.17 8.42 16.66
N ILE A 534 20.17 8.87 17.92
CA ILE A 534 19.52 8.13 19.04
C ILE A 534 18.06 7.73 18.74
N PRO A 535 17.20 8.60 18.18
CA PRO A 535 15.85 8.21 17.75
C PRO A 535 15.83 7.13 16.67
N SER A 536 16.80 7.13 15.76
CA SER A 536 16.93 6.15 14.68
C SER A 536 17.47 4.80 15.17
N ILE A 537 18.33 4.80 16.19
CA ILE A 537 18.82 3.59 16.86
C ILE A 537 17.68 2.93 17.63
N LEU A 538 16.97 3.69 18.48
CA LEU A 538 15.83 3.19 19.26
C LEU A 538 14.71 2.66 18.35
N ALA A 539 14.38 3.32 17.24
CA ALA A 539 13.38 2.84 16.30
C ALA A 539 13.75 1.48 15.68
N ASN A 540 15.02 1.28 15.31
CA ASN A 540 15.53 0.01 14.78
C ASN A 540 15.62 -1.08 15.86
N LEU A 541 15.87 -0.73 17.14
CA LEU A 541 15.77 -1.65 18.26
C LEU A 541 14.34 -2.16 18.45
N VAL A 542 13.35 -1.25 18.55
CA VAL A 542 11.93 -1.59 18.64
C VAL A 542 11.52 -2.52 17.50
N LYS A 543 11.95 -2.21 16.27
CA LYS A 543 11.70 -3.02 15.07
C LYS A 543 12.30 -4.44 15.20
N SER A 544 13.56 -4.54 15.64
CA SER A 544 14.27 -5.82 15.81
C SER A 544 13.65 -6.68 16.91
N PHE A 545 13.36 -6.12 18.08
CA PHE A 545 12.68 -6.80 19.19
C PHE A 545 11.27 -7.28 18.78
N CYS A 546 10.47 -6.44 18.11
CA CYS A 546 9.17 -6.88 17.58
C CYS A 546 9.29 -8.01 16.55
N SER A 547 10.34 -8.02 15.74
CA SER A 547 10.59 -9.10 14.77
C SER A 547 10.95 -10.41 15.49
N ARG A 548 11.82 -10.35 16.51
CA ARG A 548 12.18 -11.52 17.34
C ARG A 548 10.96 -12.07 18.07
N PHE A 549 10.21 -11.21 18.78
CA PHE A 549 8.99 -11.58 19.49
C PHE A 549 7.98 -12.34 18.63
N ARG A 550 7.73 -11.90 17.39
CA ARG A 550 6.79 -12.58 16.48
C ARG A 550 7.24 -13.98 16.06
N GLN A 551 8.53 -14.29 16.17
CA GLN A 551 9.13 -15.57 15.78
C GLN A 551 9.38 -16.48 16.99
N THR A 552 9.73 -15.92 18.15
CA THR A 552 10.08 -16.66 19.38
C THR A 552 8.96 -16.74 20.41
N GLY A 553 8.06 -15.74 20.44
CA GLY A 553 7.08 -15.55 21.51
C GLY A 553 7.65 -15.00 22.82
N ASP A 554 8.92 -14.57 22.87
CA ASP A 554 9.60 -14.17 24.10
C ASP A 554 9.05 -12.85 24.69
N LEU A 555 8.44 -12.93 25.87
CA LEU A 555 7.85 -11.79 26.57
C LEU A 555 8.89 -10.73 27.01
N GLY A 556 10.18 -11.08 27.07
CA GLY A 556 11.28 -10.14 27.25
C GLY A 556 11.36 -9.16 26.08
N ASP A 557 11.38 -9.67 24.84
CA ASP A 557 11.54 -8.87 23.62
C ASP A 557 10.48 -7.77 23.50
N ILE A 558 9.21 -8.10 23.71
CA ILE A 558 8.13 -7.10 23.62
C ILE A 558 8.20 -6.08 24.77
N SER A 559 8.76 -6.45 25.92
CA SER A 559 8.95 -5.54 27.06
C SER A 559 10.14 -4.59 26.85
N ASP A 560 11.22 -5.07 26.23
CA ASP A 560 12.35 -4.24 25.79
C ASP A 560 11.96 -3.30 24.65
N ALA A 561 11.13 -3.77 23.70
CA ALA A 561 10.53 -2.94 22.66
C ALA A 561 9.68 -1.80 23.26
N ILE A 562 8.82 -2.09 24.24
CA ILE A 562 8.03 -1.06 24.93
C ILE A 562 8.96 -0.05 25.62
N SER A 563 10.00 -0.52 26.31
CA SER A 563 10.94 0.34 27.05
C SER A 563 11.73 1.27 26.11
N ALA A 564 12.26 0.76 25.00
CA ALA A 564 12.93 1.54 23.97
C ALA A 564 11.98 2.57 23.32
N HIS A 565 10.72 2.20 23.09
CA HIS A 565 9.72 3.09 22.50
C HIS A 565 9.18 4.16 23.47
N GLN A 566 9.12 3.86 24.78
CA GLN A 566 8.90 4.87 25.81
C GLN A 566 10.08 5.88 25.87
N GLY A 567 11.31 5.41 25.65
CA GLY A 567 12.48 6.27 25.44
C GLY A 567 12.27 7.24 24.26
N LEU A 568 11.78 6.75 23.12
CA LEU A 568 11.42 7.57 21.96
C LEU A 568 10.35 8.62 22.29
N VAL A 569 9.32 8.28 23.06
CA VAL A 569 8.29 9.25 23.48
C VAL A 569 8.88 10.31 24.40
N ARG A 570 9.76 9.94 25.34
CA ARG A 570 10.39 10.87 26.30
C ARG A 570 11.28 11.93 25.63
N ILE A 571 12.04 11.56 24.59
CA ILE A 571 12.91 12.50 23.85
C ILE A 571 12.16 13.34 22.80
N THR A 572 10.86 13.13 22.62
CA THR A 572 10.05 13.89 21.64
C THR A 572 9.41 15.10 22.31
N PRO A 573 9.62 16.33 21.84
CA PRO A 573 8.88 17.50 22.33
C PRO A 573 7.38 17.33 22.10
N ASN A 574 6.55 17.75 23.07
CA ASN A 574 5.08 17.56 23.01
C ASN A 574 4.41 18.19 21.77
N GLY A 575 5.00 19.24 21.18
CA GLY A 575 4.52 19.88 19.95
C GLY A 575 5.13 19.36 18.65
N HIS A 576 5.98 18.33 18.68
CA HIS A 576 6.59 17.78 17.48
C HIS A 576 5.60 16.90 16.71
N ALA A 577 5.46 17.12 15.40
CA ALA A 577 4.61 16.33 14.50
C ALA A 577 4.74 14.79 14.61
N ASN A 578 5.90 14.27 15.04
CA ASN A 578 6.12 12.83 15.22
C ASN A 578 5.59 12.26 16.55
N MET A 579 5.17 13.10 17.50
CA MET A 579 4.61 12.65 18.79
C MET A 579 3.37 11.77 18.59
N ALA A 580 2.47 12.17 17.68
CA ALA A 580 1.27 11.39 17.35
C ALA A 580 1.61 9.97 16.83
N LEU A 581 2.57 9.87 15.91
CA LEU A 581 3.03 8.58 15.38
C LEU A 581 3.67 7.71 16.47
N ARG A 582 4.45 8.31 17.38
CA ARG A 582 5.08 7.60 18.50
C ARG A 582 4.05 7.11 19.52
N LEU A 583 3.05 7.91 19.88
CA LEU A 583 1.98 7.49 20.80
C LEU A 583 1.11 6.37 20.21
N ASN A 584 0.74 6.46 18.94
CA ASN A 584 0.01 5.39 18.25
C ASN A 584 0.81 4.08 18.31
N LYS A 585 2.11 4.15 17.98
CA LYS A 585 2.97 2.97 18.00
C LYS A 585 3.21 2.39 19.40
N LEU A 586 3.15 3.21 20.44
CA LEU A 586 3.20 2.74 21.83
C LEU A 586 1.94 1.91 22.18
N GLY A 587 0.77 2.38 21.74
CA GLY A 587 -0.51 1.65 21.88
C GLY A 587 -0.47 0.28 21.19
N ASP A 588 0.05 0.19 19.96
CA ASP A 588 0.25 -1.08 19.25
C ASP A 588 1.07 -2.09 20.06
N LEU A 589 2.18 -1.64 20.66
CA LEU A 589 3.10 -2.51 21.40
C LEU A 589 2.45 -3.09 22.66
N PHE A 590 1.70 -2.27 23.39
CA PHE A 590 0.93 -2.73 24.54
C PHE A 590 -0.19 -3.70 24.15
N GLN A 591 -0.93 -3.44 23.07
CA GLN A 591 -1.90 -4.41 22.52
C GLN A 591 -1.25 -5.73 22.10
N LEU A 592 -0.05 -5.66 21.50
CA LEU A 592 0.70 -6.83 21.07
C LEU A 592 1.17 -7.67 22.27
N ARG A 593 1.64 -7.04 23.36
CA ARG A 593 1.95 -7.74 24.61
C ARG A 593 0.69 -8.36 25.24
N PHE A 594 -0.40 -7.61 25.33
CA PHE A 594 -1.68 -8.07 25.87
C PHE A 594 -2.22 -9.33 25.16
N LYS A 595 -2.07 -9.43 23.83
CA LYS A 595 -2.51 -10.63 23.09
C LYS A 595 -1.83 -11.92 23.57
N SER A 596 -0.61 -11.83 24.12
CA SER A 596 0.15 -12.96 24.65
C SER A 596 0.08 -13.08 26.19
N THR A 597 -0.01 -11.97 26.93
CA THR A 597 -0.03 -11.96 28.41
C THR A 597 -1.43 -12.03 29.01
N ARG A 598 -2.45 -11.52 28.29
CA ARG A 598 -3.80 -11.20 28.80
C ARG A 598 -3.80 -10.30 30.05
N ASN A 599 -2.73 -9.53 30.28
CA ASN A 599 -2.62 -8.65 31.43
C ASN A 599 -3.42 -7.35 31.23
N PRO A 600 -4.45 -7.03 32.04
CA PRO A 600 -5.26 -5.81 31.88
C PRO A 600 -4.50 -4.50 32.10
N ALA A 601 -3.31 -4.54 32.73
CA ALA A 601 -2.42 -3.38 32.83
C ALA A 601 -1.93 -2.92 31.43
N ASP A 602 -1.63 -3.86 30.53
CA ASP A 602 -1.17 -3.56 29.17
C ASP A 602 -2.24 -2.78 28.39
N VAL A 603 -3.51 -3.20 28.48
CA VAL A 603 -4.62 -2.48 27.81
C VAL A 603 -4.83 -1.09 28.41
N SER A 604 -4.61 -0.92 29.72
CA SER A 604 -4.76 0.37 30.40
C SER A 604 -3.68 1.38 29.99
N GLU A 605 -2.45 0.92 29.75
CA GLU A 605 -1.39 1.74 29.15
C GLU A 605 -1.67 2.07 27.67
N ALA A 606 -2.21 1.12 26.90
CA ALA A 606 -2.64 1.37 25.53
C ALA A 606 -3.75 2.43 25.46
N ILE A 607 -4.76 2.35 26.33
CA ILE A 607 -5.82 3.36 26.49
C ILE A 607 -5.21 4.74 26.78
N SER A 608 -4.27 4.82 27.73
CA SER A 608 -3.61 6.07 28.11
C SER A 608 -2.80 6.70 26.96
N ALA A 609 -2.08 5.88 26.18
CA ALA A 609 -1.36 6.32 25.00
C ALA A 609 -2.31 6.84 23.90
N THR A 610 -3.42 6.15 23.64
CA THR A 610 -4.43 6.54 22.64
C THR A 610 -5.22 7.78 23.07
N GLN A 611 -5.53 7.95 24.36
CA GLN A 611 -6.14 9.18 24.88
C GLN A 611 -5.24 10.40 24.69
N ARG A 612 -3.93 10.28 25.01
CA ARG A 612 -2.96 11.35 24.77
C ARG A 612 -2.77 11.65 23.28
N LEU A 613 -2.86 10.63 22.42
CA LEU A 613 -2.86 10.80 20.96
C LEU A 613 -4.07 11.64 20.51
N ILE A 614 -5.28 11.33 21.01
CA ILE A 614 -6.51 12.08 20.69
C ILE A 614 -6.40 13.53 21.17
N GLN A 615 -5.87 13.79 22.36
CA GLN A 615 -5.64 15.16 22.86
C GLN A 615 -4.67 16.00 22.00
N LEU A 616 -3.75 15.34 21.27
CA LEU A 616 -2.83 15.99 20.34
C LEU A 616 -3.36 16.00 18.89
N THR A 617 -4.56 15.49 18.66
CA THR A 617 -5.22 15.45 17.34
C THR A 617 -6.07 16.71 17.19
N PRO A 618 -5.82 17.59 16.19
CA PRO A 618 -6.66 18.75 15.96
C PRO A 618 -8.12 18.34 15.67
N ASP A 619 -9.06 19.16 16.14
CA ASP A 619 -10.45 19.05 15.71
C ASP A 619 -10.52 19.15 14.18
N GLY A 620 -11.10 18.14 13.53
CA GLY A 620 -11.13 18.04 12.06
C GLY A 620 -10.15 17.05 11.42
N ASP A 621 -9.18 16.48 12.16
CA ASP A 621 -8.28 15.45 11.61
C ASP A 621 -9.08 14.24 11.07
N ARG A 622 -8.79 13.83 9.84
CA ARG A 622 -9.42 12.69 9.16
C ARG A 622 -9.26 11.38 9.93
N ASP A 623 -8.15 11.22 10.65
CA ASP A 623 -7.85 10.03 11.44
C ASP A 623 -8.61 10.00 12.78
N MET A 624 -9.23 11.10 13.22
CA MET A 624 -9.91 11.20 14.52
C MET A 624 -10.95 10.09 14.70
N VAL A 625 -11.77 9.81 13.66
CA VAL A 625 -12.77 8.72 13.69
C VAL A 625 -12.10 7.34 13.88
N SER A 626 -10.94 7.12 13.25
CA SER A 626 -10.18 5.87 13.43
C SER A 626 -9.63 5.77 14.86
N ARG A 627 -9.03 6.85 15.38
CA ARG A 627 -8.46 6.91 16.74
C ARG A 627 -9.53 6.69 17.82
N LEU A 628 -10.72 7.29 17.66
CA LEU A 628 -11.88 7.06 18.53
C LEU A 628 -12.38 5.62 18.45
N THR A 629 -12.43 5.02 17.26
CA THR A 629 -12.82 3.60 17.09
C THR A 629 -11.82 2.68 17.79
N SER A 630 -10.52 2.87 17.57
CA SER A 630 -9.47 2.09 18.26
C SER A 630 -9.47 2.27 19.78
N LEU A 631 -9.83 3.45 20.29
CA LEU A 631 -10.03 3.66 21.73
C LEU A 631 -11.25 2.87 22.25
N GLY A 632 -12.34 2.82 21.48
CA GLY A 632 -13.49 1.97 21.80
C GLY A 632 -13.15 0.49 21.83
N ASP A 633 -12.38 0.02 20.84
CA ASP A 633 -11.91 -1.37 20.76
C ASP A 633 -11.02 -1.73 21.97
N LEU A 634 -10.16 -0.81 22.41
CA LEU A 634 -9.34 -0.98 23.62
C LEU A 634 -10.17 -1.10 24.90
N PHE A 635 -11.21 -0.27 25.06
CA PHE A 635 -12.13 -0.41 26.20
C PHE A 635 -12.86 -1.76 26.17
N GLN A 636 -13.34 -2.21 25.00
CA GLN A 636 -13.95 -3.54 24.88
C GLN A 636 -12.98 -4.67 25.25
N LEU A 637 -11.72 -4.61 24.78
CA LEU A 637 -10.68 -5.58 25.13
C LEU A 637 -10.37 -5.60 26.63
N ARG A 638 -10.48 -4.46 27.34
CA ARG A 638 -10.32 -4.42 28.79
C ARG A 638 -11.52 -5.04 29.49
N PHE A 639 -12.75 -4.70 29.07
CA PHE A 639 -13.98 -5.34 29.56
C PHE A 639 -13.94 -6.87 29.43
N GLU A 640 -13.49 -7.40 28.28
CA GLU A 640 -13.36 -8.84 28.04
C GLU A 640 -12.42 -9.56 29.04
N CYS A 641 -11.52 -8.84 29.70
CA CYS A 641 -10.62 -9.40 30.73
C CYS A 641 -10.94 -8.99 32.18
N THR A 642 -11.66 -7.88 32.41
CA THR A 642 -11.97 -7.37 33.76
C THR A 642 -13.43 -7.60 34.18
N GLY A 643 -14.36 -7.67 33.22
CA GLY A 643 -15.80 -7.66 33.46
C GLY A 643 -16.37 -6.29 33.90
N ASP A 644 -15.58 -5.21 33.86
CA ASP A 644 -16.02 -3.89 34.31
C ASP A 644 -16.97 -3.22 33.32
N LEU A 645 -18.24 -3.04 33.71
CA LEU A 645 -19.27 -2.40 32.88
C LEU A 645 -18.96 -0.93 32.56
N ALA A 646 -18.12 -0.24 33.34
CA ALA A 646 -17.68 1.12 33.01
C ALA A 646 -16.89 1.17 31.68
N ASP A 647 -16.15 0.10 31.35
CA ASP A 647 -15.44 0.00 30.07
C ASP A 647 -16.41 -0.16 28.90
N VAL A 648 -17.55 -0.84 29.10
CA VAL A 648 -18.62 -0.94 28.08
C VAL A 648 -19.19 0.45 27.79
N GLU A 649 -19.48 1.25 28.82
CA GLU A 649 -19.99 2.62 28.64
C GLU A 649 -18.97 3.52 27.93
N MET A 650 -17.69 3.42 28.29
CA MET A 650 -16.62 4.16 27.62
C MET A 650 -16.38 3.71 26.17
N GLY A 651 -16.51 2.41 25.88
CA GLY A 651 -16.49 1.89 24.50
C GLY A 651 -17.63 2.46 23.66
N ILE A 652 -18.87 2.34 24.17
CA ILE A 652 -20.09 2.92 23.56
C ILE A 652 -19.92 4.42 23.30
N LEU A 653 -19.39 5.18 24.27
CA LEU A 653 -19.17 6.62 24.13
C LEU A 653 -18.19 6.95 22.98
N ASN A 654 -17.05 6.26 22.91
CA ASN A 654 -16.04 6.54 21.88
C ASN A 654 -16.51 6.13 20.48
N TYR A 655 -17.18 4.98 20.35
CA TYR A 655 -17.80 4.58 19.07
C TYR A 655 -18.90 5.57 18.64
N ARG A 656 -19.74 6.04 19.58
CA ARG A 656 -20.74 7.08 19.31
C ARG A 656 -20.10 8.36 18.80
N LEU A 657 -19.07 8.86 19.48
CA LEU A 657 -18.33 10.07 19.05
C LEU A 657 -17.75 9.89 17.65
N GLY A 658 -17.15 8.73 17.34
CA GLY A 658 -16.66 8.40 16.00
C GLY A 658 -17.77 8.38 14.93
N ALA A 659 -18.93 7.78 15.22
CA ALA A 659 -20.06 7.71 14.30
C ALA A 659 -20.72 9.09 14.04
N THR A 660 -20.93 9.87 15.11
CA THR A 660 -21.60 11.18 15.05
C THR A 660 -20.67 12.33 14.68
N SER A 661 -19.34 12.10 14.61
CA SER A 661 -18.35 13.07 14.14
C SER A 661 -18.79 13.75 12.84
N VAL A 662 -18.67 15.07 12.75
CA VAL A 662 -18.90 15.81 11.49
C VAL A 662 -17.80 15.49 10.47
N PHE A 663 -16.61 15.16 10.95
CA PHE A 663 -15.40 14.92 10.16
C PHE A 663 -15.12 13.43 9.96
N GLY A 664 -14.32 13.13 8.92
CA GLY A 664 -13.93 11.76 8.56
C GLY A 664 -14.88 11.08 7.57
N LEU A 665 -14.36 10.12 6.81
CA LEU A 665 -15.10 9.43 5.74
C LEU A 665 -16.31 8.67 6.29
N ALA A 666 -17.45 8.77 5.61
CA ALA A 666 -18.70 8.11 6.03
C ALA A 666 -18.54 6.59 6.25
N LYS A 667 -17.69 5.92 5.45
CA LYS A 667 -17.33 4.50 5.60
C LYS A 667 -16.66 4.19 6.96
N ASN A 668 -15.80 5.07 7.47
CA ASN A 668 -15.16 4.89 8.78
C ASN A 668 -16.13 5.22 9.92
N ARG A 669 -16.99 6.22 9.73
CA ARG A 669 -18.05 6.55 10.68
C ARG A 669 -19.09 5.44 10.80
N LEU A 670 -19.43 4.75 9.70
CA LEU A 670 -20.33 3.60 9.74
C LEU A 670 -19.69 2.39 10.44
N LYS A 671 -18.38 2.15 10.27
CA LYS A 671 -17.68 1.14 11.08
C LYS A 671 -17.78 1.44 12.58
N ALA A 672 -17.56 2.70 12.99
CA ALA A 672 -17.76 3.12 14.36
C ALA A 672 -19.22 2.89 14.82
N ALA A 673 -20.21 3.19 13.98
CA ALA A 673 -21.62 2.92 14.27
C ALA A 673 -21.95 1.42 14.37
N GLN A 674 -21.33 0.56 13.57
CA GLN A 674 -21.46 -0.90 13.65
C GLN A 674 -20.90 -1.45 14.98
N HIS A 675 -19.74 -0.96 15.43
CA HIS A 675 -19.18 -1.33 16.73
C HIS A 675 -20.07 -0.81 17.88
N TRP A 676 -20.56 0.44 17.80
CA TRP A 676 -21.54 1.01 18.73
C TRP A 676 -22.81 0.16 18.80
N LEU A 677 -23.34 -0.30 17.67
CA LEU A 677 -24.56 -1.09 17.58
C LEU A 677 -24.38 -2.44 18.26
N LYS A 678 -23.33 -3.18 17.90
CA LYS A 678 -23.02 -4.49 18.46
C LYS A 678 -22.91 -4.46 19.99
N LEU A 679 -22.21 -3.46 20.53
CA LEU A 679 -22.03 -3.32 21.97
C LEU A 679 -23.32 -2.83 22.68
N SER A 680 -24.12 -2.00 22.01
CA SER A 680 -25.42 -1.54 22.52
C SER A 680 -26.48 -2.64 22.53
N GLN A 681 -26.54 -3.52 21.52
CA GLN A 681 -27.48 -4.64 21.50
C GLN A 681 -27.29 -5.58 22.70
N ILE A 682 -26.05 -5.82 23.13
CA ILE A 682 -25.72 -6.72 24.24
C ILE A 682 -26.01 -6.07 25.60
N HIS A 683 -25.65 -4.79 25.79
CA HIS A 683 -25.62 -4.15 27.12
C HIS A 683 -26.64 -3.02 27.33
N ASN A 684 -27.16 -2.41 26.26
CA ASN A 684 -28.08 -1.26 26.30
C ASN A 684 -29.14 -1.34 25.17
N PRO A 685 -29.90 -2.45 25.03
CA PRO A 685 -30.77 -2.66 23.87
C PRO A 685 -31.80 -1.54 23.66
N SER A 686 -32.29 -0.92 24.74
CA SER A 686 -33.21 0.22 24.73
C SER A 686 -32.66 1.50 24.10
N LYS A 687 -31.33 1.64 23.93
CA LYS A 687 -30.68 2.78 23.27
C LYS A 687 -30.26 2.50 21.83
N SER A 688 -30.57 1.32 21.28
CA SER A 688 -30.11 0.91 19.94
C SER A 688 -30.67 1.78 18.80
N LEU A 689 -31.82 2.44 19.00
CA LEU A 689 -32.48 3.28 17.99
C LEU A 689 -31.63 4.48 17.56
N ASP A 690 -30.90 5.10 18.50
CA ASP A 690 -29.97 6.21 18.20
C ASP A 690 -28.89 5.74 17.21
N VAL A 691 -28.41 4.50 17.38
CA VAL A 691 -27.38 3.91 16.53
C VAL A 691 -27.92 3.60 15.15
N TYR A 692 -29.11 3.01 15.07
CA TYR A 692 -29.78 2.75 13.80
C TYR A 692 -30.03 4.05 13.03
N HIS A 693 -30.55 5.10 13.68
CA HIS A 693 -30.75 6.42 13.04
C HIS A 693 -29.46 6.96 12.41
N VAL A 694 -28.34 6.93 13.14
CA VAL A 694 -27.03 7.37 12.64
C VAL A 694 -26.52 6.47 11.52
N SER A 695 -26.69 5.15 11.65
CA SER A 695 -26.22 4.17 10.66
C SER A 695 -26.97 4.27 9.34
N ILE A 696 -28.31 4.35 9.38
CA ILE A 696 -29.18 4.52 8.21
C ILE A 696 -28.81 5.82 7.46
N LYS A 697 -28.60 6.93 8.19
CA LYS A 697 -28.12 8.20 7.60
C LYS A 697 -26.74 8.05 6.93
N LEU A 698 -25.82 7.30 7.52
CA LEU A 698 -24.49 7.06 6.97
C LEU A 698 -24.49 6.14 5.75
N ILE A 699 -25.37 5.13 5.69
CA ILE A 699 -25.54 4.25 4.52
C ILE A 699 -25.97 5.07 3.31
N SER A 700 -26.96 5.97 3.46
CA SER A 700 -27.39 6.88 2.39
C SER A 700 -26.26 7.80 1.90
N GLN A 701 -25.30 8.16 2.76
CA GLN A 701 -24.12 8.95 2.40
C GLN A 701 -23.01 8.12 1.72
N ILE A 702 -22.79 6.88 2.14
CA ILE A 702 -21.77 5.98 1.56
C ILE A 702 -22.13 5.59 0.12
N ALA A 703 -23.42 5.32 -0.14
CA ALA A 703 -23.92 5.10 -1.49
C ALA A 703 -24.01 6.41 -2.31
N GLY A 704 -23.36 7.49 -1.88
CA GLY A 704 -23.48 8.84 -2.43
C GLY A 704 -23.17 8.95 -3.92
N LEU A 705 -23.53 10.12 -4.46
CA LEU A 705 -23.60 10.44 -5.90
C LEU A 705 -22.26 10.42 -6.66
N GLU A 706 -21.19 10.04 -5.97
CA GLU A 706 -19.81 10.41 -6.27
C GLU A 706 -18.96 9.23 -6.78
N GLN A 707 -19.38 8.00 -6.47
CA GLN A 707 -18.72 6.78 -6.95
C GLN A 707 -19.31 6.28 -8.27
N PRO A 708 -18.57 5.51 -9.10
CA PRO A 708 -19.14 4.64 -10.13
C PRO A 708 -20.23 3.74 -9.55
N ILE A 709 -21.28 3.47 -10.34
CA ILE A 709 -22.46 2.72 -9.87
C ILE A 709 -22.08 1.33 -9.31
N ASN A 710 -21.08 0.66 -9.92
CA ASN A 710 -20.56 -0.63 -9.46
C ASN A 710 -19.90 -0.55 -8.07
N GLU A 711 -19.14 0.50 -7.77
CA GLU A 711 -18.48 0.70 -6.46
C GLU A 711 -19.48 0.97 -5.35
N ARG A 712 -20.62 1.61 -5.66
CA ARG A 712 -21.72 1.83 -4.71
C ARG A 712 -22.40 0.52 -4.33
N TYR A 713 -22.72 -0.34 -5.31
CA TYR A 713 -23.32 -1.65 -5.03
C TYR A 713 -22.37 -2.53 -4.21
N SER A 714 -21.07 -2.54 -4.53
CA SER A 714 -20.06 -3.25 -3.72
C SER A 714 -19.98 -2.71 -2.28
N SER A 715 -20.06 -1.37 -2.11
CA SER A 715 -20.07 -0.74 -0.78
C SER A 715 -21.33 -1.06 0.02
N LEU A 716 -22.49 -1.13 -0.63
CA LEU A 716 -23.79 -1.45 -0.01
C LEU A 716 -23.95 -2.93 0.36
N GLN A 717 -23.31 -3.84 -0.37
CA GLN A 717 -23.34 -5.27 -0.06
C GLN A 717 -22.82 -5.54 1.37
N ALA A 718 -21.81 -4.81 1.82
CA ALA A 718 -21.26 -4.91 3.18
C ALA A 718 -22.18 -4.36 4.29
N THR A 719 -23.31 -3.76 3.92
CA THR A 719 -24.31 -3.17 4.83
C THR A 719 -25.70 -3.80 4.68
N SER A 720 -25.82 -4.83 3.85
CA SER A 720 -27.07 -5.55 3.57
C SER A 720 -27.71 -6.09 4.86
N GLY A 721 -29.04 -5.99 4.98
CA GLY A 721 -29.81 -6.39 6.16
C GLY A 721 -29.89 -5.35 7.28
N MET A 722 -29.02 -4.32 7.31
CA MET A 722 -29.10 -3.29 8.36
C MET A 722 -30.42 -2.48 8.30
N SER A 723 -30.98 -2.32 7.12
CA SER A 723 -32.31 -1.73 6.86
C SER A 723 -33.42 -2.49 7.62
N THR A 724 -33.48 -3.80 7.46
CA THR A 724 -34.56 -4.64 8.00
C THR A 724 -34.44 -4.85 9.51
N THR A 725 -33.21 -4.98 10.04
CA THR A 725 -32.98 -5.03 11.50
C THR A 725 -33.28 -3.69 12.18
N ALA A 726 -32.97 -2.56 11.53
CA ALA A 726 -33.34 -1.24 12.04
C ALA A 726 -34.87 -1.09 12.12
N ALA A 727 -35.58 -1.48 11.06
CA ALA A 727 -37.04 -1.46 11.03
C ALA A 727 -37.66 -2.38 12.10
N ALA A 728 -37.15 -3.59 12.26
CA ALA A 728 -37.57 -4.52 13.32
C ALA A 728 -37.37 -3.95 14.73
N ALA A 729 -36.24 -3.28 15.00
CA ALA A 729 -35.99 -2.61 16.26
C ALA A 729 -37.00 -1.46 16.52
N ALA A 730 -37.34 -0.67 15.49
CA ALA A 730 -38.35 0.38 15.58
C ALA A 730 -39.77 -0.18 15.82
N LEU A 731 -40.14 -1.29 15.17
CA LEU A 731 -41.43 -1.96 15.38
C LEU A 731 -41.54 -2.55 16.80
N THR A 732 -40.43 -3.03 17.36
CA THR A 732 -40.37 -3.57 18.73
C THR A 732 -40.63 -2.53 19.81
N VAL A 733 -40.35 -1.26 19.55
CA VAL A 733 -40.71 -0.14 20.45
C VAL A 733 -42.03 0.56 20.08
N GLY A 734 -42.80 0.03 19.12
CA GLY A 734 -44.06 0.62 18.69
C GLY A 734 -43.91 1.89 17.84
N ARG A 735 -42.86 1.97 17.01
CA ARG A 735 -42.57 3.11 16.10
C ARG A 735 -42.67 2.70 14.61
N PRO A 736 -43.87 2.36 14.10
CA PRO A 736 -44.06 1.96 12.71
C PRO A 736 -43.82 3.10 11.71
N ASP A 737 -43.99 4.35 12.15
CA ASP A 737 -43.59 5.58 11.46
C ASP A 737 -42.09 5.56 11.11
N THR A 738 -41.25 5.32 12.12
CA THR A 738 -39.79 5.35 12.00
C THR A 738 -39.27 4.13 11.25
N ALA A 739 -39.91 2.97 11.44
CA ALA A 739 -39.62 1.76 10.67
C ALA A 739 -39.83 2.00 9.16
N LEU A 740 -40.93 2.67 8.78
CA LEU A 740 -41.22 2.99 7.39
C LEU A 740 -40.20 3.97 6.79
N GLU A 741 -39.88 5.05 7.52
CA GLU A 741 -38.90 6.04 7.11
C GLU A 741 -37.51 5.42 6.89
N TRP A 742 -37.07 4.53 7.78
CA TRP A 742 -35.79 3.83 7.63
C TRP A 742 -35.78 2.86 6.45
N LEU A 743 -36.88 2.11 6.21
CA LEU A 743 -37.00 1.23 5.05
C LEU A 743 -37.02 2.00 3.73
N GLU A 744 -37.57 3.21 3.67
CA GLU A 744 -37.52 4.04 2.46
C GLU A 744 -36.18 4.77 2.29
N GLN A 745 -35.50 5.12 3.38
CA GLN A 745 -34.20 5.81 3.35
C GLN A 745 -33.02 4.91 2.97
N SER A 746 -33.09 3.62 3.29
CA SER A 746 -31.96 2.68 3.22
C SER A 746 -32.08 1.55 2.18
N ARG A 747 -33.15 1.55 1.37
CA ARG A 747 -33.37 0.56 0.30
C ARG A 747 -33.44 1.24 -1.06
N CYS A 748 -33.02 0.51 -2.09
CA CYS A 748 -32.96 0.99 -3.46
C CYS A 748 -32.28 2.35 -3.55
N ILE A 749 -31.22 2.57 -2.78
CA ILE A 749 -30.54 3.86 -2.63
C ILE A 749 -29.91 4.27 -3.95
N VAL A 750 -29.36 3.32 -4.72
CA VAL A 750 -28.73 3.62 -6.01
C VAL A 750 -29.79 4.00 -7.05
N TRP A 751 -30.91 3.28 -7.12
CA TRP A 751 -32.04 3.64 -8.00
C TRP A 751 -32.77 4.90 -7.56
N GLY A 752 -32.99 5.03 -6.26
CA GLY A 752 -33.49 6.20 -5.58
C GLY A 752 -32.66 7.38 -6.01
N GLN A 753 -31.37 7.41 -5.70
CA GLN A 753 -30.45 8.48 -6.12
C GLN A 753 -30.40 8.73 -7.63
N LEU A 754 -30.41 7.70 -8.48
CA LEU A 754 -30.43 7.89 -9.95
C LEU A 754 -31.71 8.60 -10.43
N ASN A 755 -32.85 8.39 -9.74
CA ASN A 755 -34.11 9.10 -9.99
C ASN A 755 -34.20 10.45 -9.22
N HIS A 756 -33.67 10.51 -7.99
CA HIS A 756 -33.66 11.67 -7.08
C HIS A 756 -32.55 12.68 -7.41
N LEU A 757 -31.64 12.37 -8.34
CA LEU A 757 -30.83 13.37 -9.04
C LEU A 757 -31.55 13.96 -10.25
N ARG A 758 -32.54 13.27 -10.83
CA ARG A 758 -33.22 13.73 -12.04
C ARG A 758 -34.37 14.64 -11.66
N THR A 759 -35.43 14.09 -11.04
CA THR A 759 -36.65 14.84 -10.76
C THR A 759 -36.42 16.08 -9.88
N PRO A 760 -35.65 16.01 -8.77
CA PRO A 760 -35.37 17.18 -7.92
C PRO A 760 -34.36 18.15 -8.51
N LEU A 761 -33.32 17.71 -9.23
CA LEU A 761 -32.33 18.63 -9.81
C LEU A 761 -32.84 19.28 -11.10
N ASP A 762 -33.69 18.62 -11.88
CA ASP A 762 -34.38 19.25 -13.01
C ASP A 762 -35.52 20.16 -12.55
N ARG A 763 -36.24 19.84 -11.45
CA ARG A 763 -37.12 20.80 -10.76
C ARG A 763 -36.32 22.00 -10.25
N LEU A 764 -35.18 21.77 -9.58
CA LEU A 764 -34.31 22.84 -9.11
C LEU A 764 -33.82 23.69 -10.28
N ARG A 765 -33.35 23.06 -11.37
CA ARG A 765 -32.92 23.75 -12.60
C ARG A 765 -34.05 24.53 -13.28
N SER A 766 -35.31 24.16 -13.09
CA SER A 766 -36.47 24.92 -13.58
C SER A 766 -36.83 26.14 -12.71
N VAL A 767 -36.35 26.19 -11.46
CA VAL A 767 -36.57 27.28 -10.49
C VAL A 767 -35.34 28.19 -10.38
N ASP A 768 -34.16 27.58 -10.17
CA ASP A 768 -32.84 28.20 -10.15
C ASP A 768 -31.80 27.32 -10.90
N PRO A 769 -31.52 27.64 -12.18
CA PRO A 769 -30.51 26.95 -12.97
C PRO A 769 -29.09 27.06 -12.41
N GLN A 770 -28.76 28.13 -11.70
CA GLN A 770 -27.41 28.38 -11.20
C GLN A 770 -27.15 27.52 -9.96
N LEU A 771 -28.08 27.53 -8.99
CA LEU A 771 -27.97 26.71 -7.78
C LEU A 771 -27.94 25.20 -8.13
N ALA A 772 -28.68 24.76 -9.15
CA ALA A 772 -28.59 23.39 -9.67
C ALA A 772 -27.19 23.05 -10.24
N ASN A 773 -26.51 24.00 -10.86
CA ASN A 773 -25.13 23.82 -11.33
C ASN A 773 -24.13 23.86 -10.16
N ASP A 774 -24.37 24.66 -9.14
CA ASP A 774 -23.54 24.75 -7.94
C ASP A 774 -23.60 23.45 -7.12
N VAL A 775 -24.77 22.82 -6.99
CA VAL A 775 -24.92 21.45 -6.44
C VAL A 775 -24.04 20.45 -7.22
N LEU A 776 -24.11 20.47 -8.55
CA LEU A 776 -23.29 19.60 -9.40
C LEU A 776 -21.79 19.93 -9.36
N ALA A 777 -21.40 21.17 -9.04
CA ALA A 777 -20.02 21.58 -8.92
C ALA A 777 -19.42 21.18 -7.57
N ALA A 778 -20.16 21.42 -6.48
CA ALA A 778 -19.74 21.05 -5.12
C ALA A 778 -19.56 19.52 -4.98
N SER A 779 -20.52 18.71 -5.43
CA SER A 779 -20.36 17.24 -5.44
C SER A 779 -19.21 16.75 -6.34
N ARG A 780 -18.93 17.44 -7.46
CA ARG A 780 -17.73 17.16 -8.28
C ARG A 780 -16.42 17.53 -7.59
N ALA A 781 -16.41 18.53 -6.72
CA ALA A 781 -15.22 18.90 -5.96
C ALA A 781 -14.95 17.88 -4.83
N VAL A 782 -15.98 17.39 -4.14
CA VAL A 782 -15.86 16.31 -3.14
C VAL A 782 -15.44 14.98 -3.79
N MET A 783 -16.01 14.61 -4.95
CA MET A 783 -15.54 13.47 -5.79
C MET A 783 -14.03 13.49 -6.03
N GLY A 784 -13.50 14.66 -6.40
CA GLY A 784 -12.09 14.86 -6.72
C GLY A 784 -11.15 14.70 -5.52
N ALA A 785 -11.64 14.83 -4.29
CA ALA A 785 -10.88 14.54 -3.09
C ALA A 785 -10.85 13.03 -2.82
N SER A 786 -12.03 12.39 -2.77
CA SER A 786 -12.21 10.98 -2.38
C SER A 786 -11.48 9.98 -3.29
N HIS A 787 -11.61 10.09 -4.62
CA HIS A 787 -11.00 9.10 -5.54
C HIS A 787 -9.46 9.12 -5.59
N ARG A 788 -8.82 10.17 -5.07
CA ARG A 788 -7.35 10.21 -4.93
C ARG A 788 -6.83 9.46 -3.70
N MET A 789 -7.72 8.96 -2.82
CA MET A 789 -7.36 8.37 -1.53
C MET A 789 -7.21 6.84 -1.57
N ASP A 790 -8.13 6.11 -2.22
CA ASP A 790 -8.08 4.62 -2.25
C ASP A 790 -6.79 4.08 -2.91
N ARG A 791 -6.25 4.78 -3.91
CA ARG A 791 -4.96 4.41 -4.54
C ARG A 791 -3.73 4.65 -3.63
N GLN A 792 -3.88 5.30 -2.48
CA GLN A 792 -2.80 5.49 -1.51
C GLN A 792 -2.97 4.66 -0.23
N SER A 793 -4.19 4.28 0.16
CA SER A 793 -4.39 3.40 1.34
C SER A 793 -3.83 1.99 1.13
N ASP A 794 -3.97 1.41 -0.06
CA ASP A 794 -3.42 0.08 -0.35
C ASP A 794 -1.89 0.09 -0.37
N PHE A 795 -1.29 1.19 -0.83
CA PHE A 795 0.17 1.39 -0.76
C PHE A 795 0.66 1.59 0.68
N LEU A 796 -0.08 2.33 1.50
CA LEU A 796 0.27 2.57 2.90
C LEU A 796 0.09 1.32 3.78
N THR A 797 -0.87 0.45 3.49
CA THR A 797 -1.14 -0.75 4.30
C THR A 797 -0.01 -1.80 4.18
N PHE A 798 0.68 -1.86 3.04
CA PHE A 798 1.88 -2.69 2.88
C PHE A 798 3.15 -2.01 3.44
N SER A 799 3.20 -0.67 3.48
CA SER A 799 4.36 0.10 3.95
C SER A 799 4.39 0.45 5.45
N ILE A 800 3.50 -0.09 6.30
CA ILE A 800 3.55 0.14 7.77
C ILE A 800 4.81 -0.47 8.44
N MET A 801 5.67 -1.19 7.69
CA MET A 801 6.97 -1.68 8.17
C MET A 801 8.17 -0.80 7.79
N ASP A 802 7.98 0.26 6.98
CA ASP A 802 9.08 1.09 6.48
C ASP A 802 9.23 2.42 7.24
N VAL A 803 9.84 2.33 8.42
CA VAL A 803 10.22 3.48 9.27
C VAL A 803 11.64 3.99 8.92
N SER A 804 12.28 3.39 7.91
CA SER A 804 13.71 3.54 7.59
C SER A 804 14.08 4.90 6.97
N ASN A 805 13.10 5.58 6.35
CA ASN A 805 13.32 6.75 5.49
C ASN A 805 12.69 8.07 5.99
N ALA A 806 12.60 8.24 7.31
CA ALA A 806 12.18 9.51 7.94
C ALA A 806 13.22 10.67 7.84
N HIS A 807 14.14 10.60 6.88
CA HIS A 807 15.13 11.65 6.57
C HIS A 807 14.76 12.48 5.32
N SER A 808 13.71 12.10 4.57
CA SER A 808 13.04 13.04 3.68
C SER A 808 11.86 13.67 4.43
N GLY A 809 11.93 14.98 4.65
CA GLY A 809 10.83 15.74 5.23
C GLY A 809 9.65 15.77 4.26
N PHE A 810 8.71 14.82 4.38
CA PHE A 810 7.38 14.96 3.79
C PHE A 810 6.77 16.26 4.35
N PRO A 811 6.48 17.29 3.53
CA PRO A 811 6.05 18.58 4.05
C PRO A 811 4.69 18.41 4.75
N THR A 812 4.64 18.67 6.05
CA THR A 812 3.39 18.75 6.82
C THR A 812 2.44 19.77 6.21
N HIS A 813 2.97 20.86 5.63
CA HIS A 813 2.22 21.79 4.77
C HIS A 813 1.35 21.09 3.71
N MET A 814 1.78 19.98 3.09
CA MET A 814 0.91 19.25 2.14
C MET A 814 -0.21 18.45 2.82
N ARG A 815 -0.10 18.09 4.10
CA ARG A 815 -1.18 17.45 4.88
C ARG A 815 -2.15 18.51 5.40
N ASP A 816 -1.64 19.61 5.94
CA ASP A 816 -2.44 20.68 6.52
C ASP A 816 -3.20 21.47 5.43
N ASP A 817 -2.58 21.75 4.28
CA ASP A 817 -3.26 22.31 3.09
C ASP A 817 -4.30 21.37 2.49
N ARG A 818 -4.20 20.04 2.71
CA ARG A 818 -5.20 19.07 2.24
C ARG A 818 -6.34 18.93 3.23
N ASN A 819 -6.06 18.89 4.53
CA ASN A 819 -7.09 18.83 5.57
C ASN A 819 -7.99 20.07 5.52
N SER A 820 -7.39 21.27 5.46
CA SER A 820 -8.15 22.53 5.32
C SER A 820 -8.93 22.64 4.01
N LYS A 821 -8.44 22.08 2.90
CA LYS A 821 -9.19 22.02 1.62
C LYS A 821 -10.40 21.10 1.70
N ASP A 822 -10.25 19.90 2.25
CA ASP A 822 -11.35 18.94 2.28
C ASP A 822 -12.40 19.29 3.36
N GLU A 823 -11.97 19.89 4.48
CA GLU A 823 -12.87 20.53 5.44
C GLU A 823 -13.71 21.63 4.76
N LYS A 824 -13.06 22.52 4.00
CA LYS A 824 -13.75 23.58 3.27
C LYS A 824 -14.73 23.03 2.24
N LEU A 825 -14.37 21.96 1.51
CA LEU A 825 -15.26 21.29 0.57
C LEU A 825 -16.49 20.68 1.24
N ALA A 826 -16.35 20.09 2.44
CA ALA A 826 -17.47 19.58 3.21
C ALA A 826 -18.41 20.71 3.71
N GLN A 827 -17.84 21.83 4.16
CA GLN A 827 -18.60 23.02 4.56
C GLN A 827 -19.33 23.67 3.36
N ASP A 828 -18.66 23.79 2.21
CA ASP A 828 -19.25 24.34 0.98
C ASP A 828 -20.41 23.46 0.48
N TRP A 829 -20.29 22.13 0.57
CA TRP A 829 -21.38 21.19 0.23
C TRP A 829 -22.63 21.36 1.11
N GLU A 830 -22.47 21.38 2.45
CA GLU A 830 -23.63 21.56 3.35
C GLU A 830 -24.25 22.96 3.22
N LYS A 831 -23.43 23.98 2.91
CA LYS A 831 -23.92 25.33 2.60
C LYS A 831 -24.77 25.36 1.32
N VAL A 832 -24.37 24.65 0.27
CA VAL A 832 -25.16 24.53 -0.96
C VAL A 832 -26.46 23.77 -0.70
N LEU A 833 -26.42 22.64 0.03
CA LEU A 833 -27.63 21.88 0.37
C LEU A 833 -28.61 22.66 1.24
N SER A 834 -28.14 23.37 2.26
CA SER A 834 -29.00 24.23 3.11
C SER A 834 -29.60 25.41 2.34
N THR A 835 -28.89 25.94 1.33
CA THR A 835 -29.43 26.96 0.43
C THR A 835 -30.60 26.41 -0.42
N VAL A 836 -30.47 25.18 -0.97
CA VAL A 836 -31.57 24.54 -1.70
C VAL A 836 -32.77 24.26 -0.79
N ARG A 837 -32.53 23.76 0.42
CA ARG A 837 -33.59 23.41 1.40
C ARG A 837 -34.33 24.62 1.97
N ALA A 838 -33.82 25.84 1.77
CA ALA A 838 -34.53 27.07 2.11
C ALA A 838 -35.58 27.48 1.07
N ILE A 839 -35.62 26.84 -0.11
CA ILE A 839 -36.61 27.09 -1.15
C ILE A 839 -37.89 26.28 -0.83
N PRO A 840 -39.09 26.92 -0.85
CA PRO A 840 -40.35 26.19 -0.70
C PRO A 840 -40.50 25.06 -1.72
N GLU A 841 -41.04 23.91 -1.29
CA GLU A 841 -41.09 22.63 -2.02
C GLU A 841 -39.76 21.87 -2.21
N PHE A 842 -38.64 22.39 -1.66
CA PHE A 842 -37.33 21.75 -1.67
C PHE A 842 -36.79 21.49 -0.24
N GLU A 843 -37.62 21.62 0.79
CA GLU A 843 -37.23 21.46 2.20
C GLU A 843 -36.59 20.07 2.45
N ASP A 844 -37.13 19.05 1.79
CA ASP A 844 -36.70 17.65 1.84
C ASP A 844 -35.62 17.31 0.77
N PHE A 845 -34.94 18.31 0.18
CA PHE A 845 -33.99 18.07 -0.93
C PHE A 845 -32.79 17.21 -0.49
N LEU A 846 -32.66 16.03 -1.12
CA LEU A 846 -31.72 14.97 -0.76
C LEU A 846 -31.81 14.58 0.75
N GLN A 847 -33.03 14.59 1.30
CA GLN A 847 -33.39 14.04 2.61
C GLN A 847 -34.43 12.92 2.44
N PRO A 848 -34.55 11.98 3.41
CA PRO A 848 -35.65 11.03 3.44
C PRO A 848 -36.99 11.77 3.59
N LEU A 849 -38.03 11.28 2.91
CA LEU A 849 -39.39 11.78 3.09
C LEU A 849 -39.96 11.27 4.43
N PRO A 850 -40.47 12.13 5.31
CA PRO A 850 -41.11 11.71 6.55
C PRO A 850 -42.43 10.96 6.27
N CYS A 851 -42.83 10.08 7.19
CA CYS A 851 -43.96 9.15 7.02
C CYS A 851 -45.25 9.82 6.55
N PHE A 852 -45.60 10.99 7.12
CA PHE A 852 -46.81 11.72 6.74
C PHE A 852 -46.80 12.20 5.27
N ARG A 853 -45.63 12.50 4.69
CA ARG A 853 -45.49 12.84 3.26
C ARG A 853 -45.64 11.60 2.37
N LEU A 854 -45.13 10.45 2.82
CA LEU A 854 -45.24 9.19 2.10
C LEU A 854 -46.72 8.77 1.97
N VAL A 855 -47.46 8.81 3.09
CA VAL A 855 -48.88 8.44 3.13
C VAL A 855 -49.76 9.38 2.29
N LYS A 856 -49.53 10.71 2.37
CA LYS A 856 -50.39 11.71 1.73
C LYS A 856 -50.53 11.57 0.20
N HIS A 857 -49.52 10.98 -0.46
CA HIS A 857 -49.47 10.87 -1.92
C HIS A 857 -49.71 9.44 -2.44
N LEU A 858 -50.18 8.53 -1.59
CA LEU A 858 -50.57 7.17 -1.99
C LEU A 858 -51.76 7.20 -2.96
N PRO A 859 -51.93 6.15 -3.82
CA PRO A 859 -53.13 5.98 -4.64
C PRO A 859 -54.42 6.07 -3.81
N GLU A 860 -55.44 6.75 -4.31
CA GLU A 860 -56.72 6.98 -3.60
C GLU A 860 -57.49 5.68 -3.28
N SER A 861 -57.20 4.59 -4.00
CA SER A 861 -57.84 3.28 -3.82
C SER A 861 -56.82 2.14 -3.68
N GLY A 862 -57.06 1.25 -2.72
CA GLY A 862 -56.22 0.09 -2.43
C GLY A 862 -55.27 0.26 -1.25
N PHE A 863 -54.40 -0.73 -1.06
CA PHE A 863 -53.45 -0.81 0.06
C PHE A 863 -52.02 -0.96 -0.43
N VAL A 864 -51.08 -0.21 0.16
CA VAL A 864 -49.64 -0.45 -0.03
C VAL A 864 -49.13 -1.19 1.21
N VAL A 865 -48.57 -2.38 1.03
CA VAL A 865 -48.11 -3.25 2.11
C VAL A 865 -46.60 -3.43 2.00
N VAL A 866 -45.86 -2.80 2.93
CA VAL A 866 -44.42 -3.04 3.10
C VAL A 866 -44.23 -4.25 4.01
N ILE A 867 -43.43 -5.22 3.60
CA ILE A 867 -43.16 -6.42 4.42
C ILE A 867 -41.68 -6.44 4.82
N ASN A 868 -41.44 -6.25 6.11
CA ASN A 868 -40.12 -6.34 6.73
C ASN A 868 -39.86 -7.78 7.19
N ILE A 869 -38.75 -8.37 6.77
CA ILE A 869 -38.27 -9.64 7.31
C ILE A 869 -36.84 -9.51 7.85
N ALA A 870 -36.70 -9.71 9.16
CA ALA A 870 -35.44 -9.70 9.89
C ALA A 870 -35.29 -10.99 10.72
N ASP A 871 -34.09 -11.24 11.24
CA ASP A 871 -33.78 -12.46 12.01
C ASP A 871 -34.52 -12.53 13.35
N ASP A 872 -34.84 -11.38 13.95
CA ASP A 872 -35.52 -11.25 15.23
C ASP A 872 -37.05 -11.27 15.11
N ARG A 873 -37.61 -10.68 14.05
CA ARG A 873 -39.06 -10.62 13.78
C ARG A 873 -39.39 -10.34 12.31
N CYS A 874 -40.62 -10.68 11.93
CA CYS A 874 -41.18 -10.44 10.61
C CYS A 874 -42.53 -9.71 10.76
N ASP A 875 -42.77 -8.72 9.92
CA ASP A 875 -43.87 -7.76 10.08
C ASP A 875 -44.33 -7.21 8.74
N ALA A 876 -45.60 -6.80 8.68
CA ALA A 876 -46.15 -6.00 7.60
C ALA A 876 -46.60 -4.62 8.11
N LEU A 877 -46.40 -3.59 7.28
CA LEU A 877 -46.92 -2.24 7.45
C LEU A 877 -47.88 -1.94 6.30
N ALA A 878 -49.17 -1.89 6.62
CA ALA A 878 -50.22 -1.53 5.69
C ALA A 878 -50.45 -0.01 5.69
N LEU A 879 -50.49 0.58 4.50
CA LEU A 879 -50.72 2.00 4.27
C LEU A 879 -51.97 2.20 3.42
N THR A 880 -52.76 3.21 3.79
CA THR A 880 -53.99 3.60 3.11
C THR A 880 -53.98 5.11 2.93
N HIS A 881 -54.47 5.58 1.78
CA HIS A 881 -54.59 7.03 1.53
C HIS A 881 -55.41 7.71 2.64
N GLY A 882 -54.89 8.82 3.18
CA GLY A 882 -55.57 9.61 4.21
C GLY A 882 -55.46 9.08 5.65
N ILE A 883 -54.71 8.01 5.92
CA ILE A 883 -54.47 7.49 7.28
C ILE A 883 -53.00 7.69 7.66
N ASP A 884 -52.69 8.78 8.37
CA ASP A 884 -51.32 9.25 8.65
C ASP A 884 -50.39 8.25 9.36
N THR A 885 -50.95 7.25 10.06
CA THR A 885 -50.21 6.23 10.82
C THR A 885 -50.23 4.86 10.11
N PRO A 886 -49.08 4.26 9.78
CA PRO A 886 -49.01 2.91 9.23
C PRO A 886 -49.66 1.87 10.15
N HIS A 887 -50.50 0.99 9.60
CA HIS A 887 -51.11 -0.10 10.35
C HIS A 887 -50.13 -1.29 10.42
N HIS A 888 -49.70 -1.61 11.64
CA HIS A 888 -48.70 -2.66 11.90
C HIS A 888 -49.35 -4.02 12.15
N ILE A 889 -48.93 -5.02 11.37
CA ILE A 889 -49.42 -6.40 11.39
C ILE A 889 -48.22 -7.34 11.64
N PRO A 890 -48.07 -7.93 12.85
CA PRO A 890 -47.03 -8.92 13.12
C PRO A 890 -47.23 -10.22 12.32
N LEU A 891 -46.15 -10.82 11.81
CA LEU A 891 -46.19 -12.08 11.04
C LEU A 891 -45.63 -13.25 11.89
N GLU A 892 -46.28 -13.54 13.02
CA GLU A 892 -45.79 -14.45 14.07
C GLU A 892 -45.46 -15.88 13.58
N ASN A 893 -46.10 -16.35 12.51
CA ASN A 893 -45.91 -17.68 11.93
C ASN A 893 -44.87 -17.72 10.79
N PHE A 894 -44.13 -16.64 10.58
CA PHE A 894 -43.14 -16.51 9.51
C PHE A 894 -41.82 -15.91 10.02
N SER A 895 -40.71 -16.32 9.42
CA SER A 895 -39.35 -15.94 9.83
C SER A 895 -38.43 -15.77 8.63
N TYR A 896 -37.35 -15.00 8.82
CA TYR A 896 -36.31 -14.84 7.80
C TYR A 896 -35.76 -16.18 7.30
N ASN A 897 -35.49 -17.13 8.21
CA ASN A 897 -35.03 -18.47 7.86
C ASN A 897 -36.04 -19.26 7.01
N GLN A 898 -37.35 -19.17 7.28
CA GLN A 898 -38.36 -19.77 6.41
C GLN A 898 -38.34 -19.13 5.00
N ALA A 899 -38.20 -17.81 4.90
CA ALA A 899 -38.10 -17.13 3.59
C ALA A 899 -36.86 -17.60 2.80
N VAL A 900 -35.71 -17.75 3.46
CA VAL A 900 -34.48 -18.31 2.86
C VAL A 900 -34.68 -19.74 2.37
N ILE A 901 -35.28 -20.61 3.21
CA ILE A 901 -35.53 -22.02 2.87
C ILE A 901 -36.50 -22.14 1.67
N LEU A 902 -37.63 -21.44 1.70
CA LEU A 902 -38.62 -21.45 0.62
C LEU A 902 -38.02 -20.96 -0.70
N ARG A 903 -37.22 -19.89 -0.66
CA ARG A 903 -36.50 -19.38 -1.83
C ARG A 903 -35.48 -20.39 -2.35
N GLY A 904 -34.74 -21.09 -1.47
CA GLY A 904 -33.81 -22.14 -1.84
C GLY A 904 -34.50 -23.31 -2.55
N LEU A 905 -35.56 -23.85 -1.94
CA LEU A 905 -36.36 -24.94 -2.52
C LEU A 905 -36.95 -24.57 -3.88
N LEU A 906 -37.53 -23.38 -4.01
CA LEU A 906 -38.05 -22.87 -5.28
C LEU A 906 -36.94 -22.73 -6.33
N LYS A 907 -35.80 -22.14 -5.96
CA LYS A 907 -34.63 -21.97 -6.84
C LYS A 907 -34.14 -23.32 -7.39
N ASP A 908 -33.95 -24.30 -6.52
CA ASP A 908 -33.40 -25.61 -6.89
C ASP A 908 -34.41 -26.40 -7.76
N HIS A 909 -35.71 -26.32 -7.45
CA HIS A 909 -36.76 -26.90 -8.29
C HIS A 909 -36.78 -26.27 -9.70
N LEU A 910 -36.69 -24.94 -9.81
CA LEU A 910 -36.68 -24.25 -11.11
C LEU A 910 -35.41 -24.57 -11.94
N VAL A 911 -34.27 -24.86 -11.28
CA VAL A 911 -33.07 -25.39 -11.94
C VAL A 911 -33.33 -26.81 -12.46
N ALA A 912 -33.86 -27.71 -11.62
CA ALA A 912 -34.13 -29.11 -11.98
C ALA A 912 -35.14 -29.24 -13.14
N GLN A 913 -36.10 -28.32 -13.24
CA GLN A 913 -37.07 -28.24 -14.34
C GLN A 913 -36.55 -27.53 -15.61
N GLY A 914 -35.31 -27.03 -15.62
CA GLY A 914 -34.72 -26.34 -16.78
C GLY A 914 -35.35 -24.97 -17.11
N VAL A 915 -36.19 -24.43 -16.23
CA VAL A 915 -36.89 -23.14 -16.43
C VAL A 915 -36.14 -21.93 -15.85
N ARG A 916 -34.96 -22.16 -15.26
CA ARG A 916 -34.08 -21.08 -14.80
C ARG A 916 -33.14 -20.55 -15.89
N SER A 917 -32.73 -21.39 -16.86
CA SER A 917 -31.82 -21.00 -17.95
C SER A 917 -32.18 -21.67 -19.28
N ARG A 918 -32.67 -20.92 -20.26
CA ARG A 918 -32.80 -21.42 -21.65
C ARG A 918 -31.44 -21.47 -22.36
N GLY A 919 -30.71 -22.57 -22.17
CA GLY A 919 -29.55 -22.89 -23.01
C GLY A 919 -28.23 -23.20 -22.31
N SER A 920 -28.18 -23.29 -20.98
CA SER A 920 -27.07 -23.96 -20.31
C SER A 920 -27.29 -25.47 -20.36
N GLU A 921 -26.43 -26.22 -21.06
CA GLU A 921 -26.38 -27.67 -20.85
C GLU A 921 -26.06 -27.95 -19.38
N PRO A 922 -26.75 -28.90 -18.72
CA PRO A 922 -26.40 -29.28 -17.36
C PRO A 922 -25.12 -30.11 -17.41
N ASP A 923 -24.05 -29.60 -16.79
CA ASP A 923 -22.80 -30.34 -16.61
C ASP A 923 -23.01 -31.47 -15.57
N LEU A 924 -23.58 -32.58 -16.05
CA LEU A 924 -24.10 -33.68 -15.24
C LEU A 924 -22.97 -34.56 -14.68
N ARG A 925 -22.33 -34.07 -13.61
CA ARG A 925 -21.50 -34.88 -12.71
C ARG A 925 -21.80 -34.63 -11.24
N GLY A 926 -22.94 -35.12 -10.77
CA GLY A 926 -23.22 -35.20 -9.33
C GLY A 926 -24.68 -35.56 -9.01
N MET A 927 -24.88 -36.77 -8.47
CA MET A 927 -26.10 -37.23 -7.76
C MET A 927 -27.47 -36.88 -8.36
N ARG A 928 -28.07 -37.87 -9.05
CA ARG A 928 -29.53 -38.02 -8.97
C ARG A 928 -29.90 -38.34 -7.53
N LEU A 929 -30.66 -37.46 -6.87
CA LEU A 929 -31.42 -37.82 -5.70
C LEU A 929 -32.63 -38.65 -6.15
N GLU A 930 -32.53 -39.97 -6.00
CA GLU A 930 -33.69 -40.85 -6.12
C GLU A 930 -34.56 -40.71 -4.86
N GLY A 931 -35.73 -40.08 -5.01
CA GLY A 931 -36.77 -40.02 -3.98
C GLY A 931 -37.28 -38.60 -3.69
N GLY A 932 -38.57 -38.35 -3.93
CA GLY A 932 -39.26 -37.14 -3.44
C GLY A 932 -39.61 -36.07 -4.49
N GLY A 933 -40.22 -36.44 -5.62
CA GLY A 933 -40.84 -35.49 -6.55
C GLY A 933 -42.13 -34.85 -6.00
N GLY A 934 -42.00 -34.06 -4.92
CA GLY A 934 -43.11 -33.35 -4.28
C GLY A 934 -43.50 -32.06 -5.00
N ALA A 935 -44.68 -31.53 -4.66
CA ALA A 935 -45.22 -30.27 -5.18
C ALA A 935 -44.58 -29.04 -4.51
N VAL A 936 -43.32 -28.76 -4.83
CA VAL A 936 -42.48 -27.72 -4.21
C VAL A 936 -43.06 -26.32 -4.38
N ILE A 937 -43.57 -25.98 -5.58
CA ILE A 937 -44.19 -24.69 -5.84
C ILE A 937 -45.48 -24.59 -5.04
N ARG A 938 -46.35 -25.61 -5.10
CA ARG A 938 -47.59 -25.60 -4.31
C ARG A 938 -47.33 -25.42 -2.81
N GLU A 939 -46.38 -26.16 -2.24
CA GLU A 939 -46.01 -26.03 -0.83
C GLU A 939 -45.46 -24.63 -0.54
N THR A 940 -44.65 -24.06 -1.45
CA THR A 940 -44.17 -22.68 -1.33
C THR A 940 -45.32 -21.67 -1.30
N LEU A 941 -46.30 -21.79 -2.20
CA LEU A 941 -47.49 -20.92 -2.24
C LEU A 941 -48.37 -21.10 -0.99
N ARG A 942 -48.48 -22.32 -0.47
CA ARG A 942 -49.22 -22.64 0.76
C ARG A 942 -48.57 -22.02 1.99
N GLN A 943 -47.24 -22.05 2.09
CA GLN A 943 -46.49 -21.45 3.20
C GLN A 943 -46.54 -19.91 3.14
N LEU A 944 -46.43 -19.31 1.94
CA LEU A 944 -46.63 -17.87 1.75
C LEU A 944 -48.06 -17.43 2.11
N TRP A 945 -49.06 -18.25 1.80
CA TRP A 945 -50.45 -17.99 2.17
C TRP A 945 -50.64 -17.97 3.69
N LEU A 946 -50.21 -19.02 4.37
CA LEU A 946 -50.43 -19.18 5.81
C LEU A 946 -49.56 -18.25 6.67
N GLY A 947 -48.30 -18.03 6.28
CA GLY A 947 -47.35 -17.24 7.06
C GLY A 947 -47.38 -15.73 6.78
N VAL A 948 -47.78 -15.31 5.57
CA VAL A 948 -47.65 -13.92 5.14
C VAL A 948 -48.97 -13.33 4.63
N VAL A 949 -49.51 -13.88 3.54
CA VAL A 949 -50.59 -13.21 2.81
C VAL A 949 -51.92 -13.25 3.55
N LYS A 950 -52.33 -14.38 4.14
CA LYS A 950 -53.59 -14.46 4.89
C LYS A 950 -53.55 -13.62 6.18
N PRO A 951 -52.47 -13.64 7.00
CA PRO A 951 -52.30 -12.70 8.11
C PRO A 951 -52.40 -11.22 7.72
N VAL A 952 -51.81 -10.83 6.59
CA VAL A 952 -51.95 -9.46 6.06
C VAL A 952 -53.41 -9.16 5.69
N LEU A 953 -54.09 -10.05 4.96
CA LEU A 953 -55.49 -9.86 4.58
C LEU A 953 -56.40 -9.75 5.82
N ASP A 954 -56.17 -10.56 6.85
CA ASP A 954 -56.91 -10.46 8.12
C ASP A 954 -56.63 -9.14 8.86
N GLY A 955 -55.37 -8.68 8.90
CA GLY A 955 -55.02 -7.37 9.47
C GLY A 955 -55.61 -6.19 8.69
N LEU A 956 -55.83 -6.34 7.38
CA LEU A 956 -56.56 -5.38 6.54
C LEU A 956 -58.10 -5.45 6.72
N GLY A 957 -58.62 -6.36 7.55
CA GLY A 957 -60.06 -6.60 7.72
C GLY A 957 -60.71 -7.43 6.60
N LEU A 958 -59.91 -8.00 5.70
CA LEU A 958 -60.34 -8.81 4.55
C LEU A 958 -60.34 -10.31 4.89
N SER A 959 -61.09 -10.70 5.93
CA SER A 959 -61.16 -12.11 6.35
C SER A 959 -61.94 -13.03 5.40
N GLN A 960 -62.77 -12.46 4.51
CA GLN A 960 -63.47 -13.17 3.44
C GLN A 960 -63.28 -12.44 2.09
N PRO A 961 -63.40 -13.13 0.94
CA PRO A 961 -63.30 -12.51 -0.37
C PRO A 961 -64.32 -11.36 -0.54
N PRO A 962 -63.91 -10.15 -0.95
CA PRO A 962 -64.82 -9.07 -1.31
C PRO A 962 -65.58 -9.40 -2.61
N SER A 963 -66.64 -8.65 -2.91
CA SER A 963 -67.42 -8.81 -4.15
C SER A 963 -66.63 -8.45 -5.41
N GLU A 964 -65.67 -7.54 -5.29
CA GLU A 964 -64.69 -7.17 -6.31
C GLU A 964 -63.29 -7.14 -5.65
N PRO A 965 -62.25 -7.66 -6.32
CA PRO A 965 -60.92 -7.78 -5.72
C PRO A 965 -60.26 -6.41 -5.53
N VAL A 966 -59.71 -6.14 -4.34
CA VAL A 966 -59.07 -4.86 -4.00
C VAL A 966 -57.70 -4.70 -4.67
N ARG A 967 -57.20 -3.48 -4.85
CA ARG A 967 -55.81 -3.25 -5.27
C ARG A 967 -54.86 -3.40 -4.08
N ILE A 968 -53.79 -4.19 -4.24
CA ILE A 968 -52.68 -4.28 -3.27
C ILE A 968 -51.34 -4.13 -3.99
N TRP A 969 -50.49 -3.24 -3.48
CA TRP A 969 -49.08 -3.12 -3.88
C TRP A 969 -48.18 -3.70 -2.79
N TRP A 970 -47.47 -4.77 -3.13
CA TRP A 970 -46.52 -5.46 -2.27
C TRP A 970 -45.13 -4.82 -2.37
N CYS A 971 -44.56 -4.43 -1.23
CA CYS A 971 -43.19 -3.93 -1.09
C CYS A 971 -42.40 -4.83 -0.13
N PRO A 972 -42.01 -6.06 -0.56
CA PRO A 972 -41.24 -7.00 0.26
C PRO A 972 -39.76 -6.61 0.38
N THR A 973 -39.14 -7.01 1.48
CA THR A 973 -37.70 -6.91 1.75
C THR A 973 -36.99 -8.26 1.63
N GLY A 974 -35.67 -8.25 1.50
CA GLY A 974 -34.80 -9.43 1.61
C GLY A 974 -35.21 -10.64 0.74
N PRO A 975 -35.07 -11.88 1.23
CA PRO A 975 -35.44 -13.10 0.52
C PRO A 975 -36.89 -13.16 -0.01
N LEU A 976 -37.83 -12.44 0.62
CA LEU A 976 -39.25 -12.44 0.24
C LEU A 976 -39.51 -11.70 -1.08
N ALA A 977 -38.62 -10.80 -1.49
CA ALA A 977 -38.69 -10.13 -2.80
C ALA A 977 -38.61 -11.09 -3.99
N PHE A 978 -38.10 -12.31 -3.78
CA PHE A 978 -37.98 -13.36 -4.79
C PHE A 978 -39.08 -14.42 -4.70
N LEU A 979 -40.12 -14.21 -3.89
CA LEU A 979 -41.19 -15.17 -3.65
C LEU A 979 -42.56 -14.67 -4.19
N PRO A 980 -43.36 -15.53 -4.83
CA PRO A 980 -44.58 -15.14 -5.55
C PRO A 980 -45.79 -14.89 -4.63
N LEU A 981 -45.73 -13.83 -3.80
CA LEU A 981 -46.85 -13.36 -2.96
C LEU A 981 -48.16 -13.20 -3.75
N HIS A 982 -48.09 -12.67 -4.97
CA HIS A 982 -49.23 -12.47 -5.87
C HIS A 982 -49.95 -13.78 -6.31
N ALA A 983 -49.38 -14.94 -6.02
CA ALA A 983 -49.94 -16.26 -6.28
C ALA A 983 -50.04 -17.12 -5.00
N ALA A 984 -49.90 -16.55 -3.81
CA ALA A 984 -50.04 -17.28 -2.57
C ALA A 984 -51.46 -17.89 -2.44
N GLY A 985 -51.52 -19.17 -2.08
CA GLY A 985 -52.79 -19.87 -1.92
C GLY A 985 -52.64 -21.36 -1.63
N ILE A 986 -53.76 -22.01 -1.33
CA ILE A 986 -53.85 -23.46 -1.09
C ILE A 986 -54.51 -24.13 -2.30
N TYR A 987 -53.74 -24.89 -3.07
CA TYR A 987 -54.17 -25.47 -4.36
C TYR A 987 -54.47 -26.98 -4.30
N ASP A 988 -54.48 -27.58 -3.10
CA ASP A 988 -54.76 -29.01 -2.91
C ASP A 988 -56.25 -29.35 -2.90
N GLN A 989 -57.12 -28.35 -2.66
CA GLN A 989 -58.57 -28.49 -2.60
C GLN A 989 -59.22 -27.28 -3.25
N ASN A 990 -60.36 -27.48 -3.93
CA ASN A 990 -61.05 -26.44 -4.69
C ASN A 990 -61.89 -25.53 -3.76
N THR A 991 -61.25 -24.99 -2.73
CA THR A 991 -61.86 -24.24 -1.63
C THR A 991 -61.96 -22.75 -2.00
N PRO A 992 -63.17 -22.16 -2.08
CA PRO A 992 -63.33 -20.73 -2.39
C PRO A 992 -62.65 -19.85 -1.32
N GLY A 993 -61.96 -18.80 -1.74
CA GLY A 993 -61.27 -17.89 -0.81
C GLY A 993 -59.99 -18.47 -0.20
N ALA A 994 -59.39 -19.48 -0.83
CA ALA A 994 -58.11 -20.05 -0.43
C ALA A 994 -56.92 -19.51 -1.25
N THR A 995 -57.14 -18.55 -2.15
CA THR A 995 -56.09 -17.95 -3.00
C THR A 995 -56.15 -16.44 -3.02
N ILE A 996 -55.00 -15.76 -3.07
CA ILE A 996 -54.93 -14.29 -3.10
C ILE A 996 -55.70 -13.66 -4.27
N SER A 997 -55.80 -14.36 -5.42
CA SER A 997 -56.59 -13.92 -6.57
C SER A 997 -58.08 -13.76 -6.27
N ASP A 998 -58.59 -14.39 -5.21
CA ASP A 998 -59.99 -14.22 -4.78
C ASP A 998 -60.20 -12.90 -4.00
N TYR A 999 -59.11 -12.30 -3.49
CA TYR A 999 -59.14 -11.11 -2.63
C TYR A 999 -58.63 -9.85 -3.32
N ALA A 1000 -57.55 -9.96 -4.12
CA ALA A 1000 -56.80 -8.80 -4.56
C ALA A 1000 -56.16 -8.90 -5.96
N ILE A 1001 -56.20 -7.78 -6.68
CA ILE A 1001 -55.37 -7.52 -7.85
C ILE A 1001 -54.01 -7.02 -7.35
N SER A 1002 -53.05 -7.94 -7.32
CA SER A 1002 -51.69 -7.69 -6.79
C SER A 1002 -50.79 -6.93 -7.77
N SER A 1003 -49.89 -6.13 -7.23
CA SER A 1003 -48.76 -5.50 -7.94
C SER A 1003 -47.58 -5.39 -7.00
N TYR A 1004 -46.37 -5.15 -7.52
CA TYR A 1004 -45.16 -4.97 -6.71
C TYR A 1004 -44.59 -3.56 -6.87
N THR A 1005 -43.98 -3.04 -5.81
CA THR A 1005 -43.15 -1.82 -5.87
C THR A 1005 -41.86 -2.02 -5.06
N PRO A 1006 -40.68 -1.61 -5.56
CA PRO A 1006 -39.43 -1.75 -4.81
C PRO A 1006 -39.39 -0.85 -3.56
N THR A 1007 -39.95 0.36 -3.68
CA THR A 1007 -40.12 1.34 -2.59
C THR A 1007 -41.48 2.04 -2.73
N ILE A 1008 -41.94 2.70 -1.66
CA ILE A 1008 -43.14 3.55 -1.72
C ILE A 1008 -42.87 4.75 -2.63
N ASN A 1009 -41.71 5.40 -2.51
CA ASN A 1009 -41.46 6.62 -3.28
C ASN A 1009 -41.45 6.38 -4.81
N ALA A 1010 -41.07 5.18 -5.27
CA ALA A 1010 -41.17 4.78 -6.67
C ALA A 1010 -42.63 4.79 -7.21
N LEU A 1011 -43.61 4.52 -6.34
CA LEU A 1011 -45.05 4.61 -6.62
C LEU A 1011 -45.53 6.07 -6.54
N LEU A 1012 -45.09 6.85 -5.55
CA LEU A 1012 -45.49 8.26 -5.38
C LEU A 1012 -45.10 9.15 -6.56
N ASP A 1013 -43.90 8.96 -7.10
CA ASP A 1013 -43.45 9.68 -8.30
C ASP A 1013 -44.32 9.36 -9.54
N ARG A 1014 -45.04 8.23 -9.56
CA ARG A 1014 -45.97 7.85 -10.64
C ARG A 1014 -47.32 8.51 -10.45
N VAL A 1015 -47.88 8.46 -9.23
CA VAL A 1015 -49.12 9.17 -8.88
C VAL A 1015 -49.02 10.65 -9.23
N LYS A 1016 -47.91 11.32 -8.86
CA LYS A 1016 -47.66 12.74 -9.18
C LYS A 1016 -47.48 13.04 -10.68
N ASN A 1017 -47.08 12.05 -11.48
CA ASN A 1017 -46.88 12.21 -12.92
C ASN A 1017 -48.12 11.82 -13.74
N MET A 1018 -48.99 10.95 -13.23
CA MET A 1018 -50.30 10.62 -13.83
C MET A 1018 -51.13 11.89 -14.10
N GLU A 1019 -51.23 12.78 -13.12
CA GLU A 1019 -51.96 14.06 -13.24
C GLU A 1019 -51.48 14.93 -14.43
N LYS A 1020 -50.21 14.77 -14.84
CA LYS A 1020 -49.62 15.47 -15.99
C LYS A 1020 -49.73 14.66 -17.29
N ALA A 1021 -49.84 13.34 -17.20
CA ALA A 1021 -49.76 12.40 -18.33
C ALA A 1021 -51.08 12.18 -19.10
N VAL A 1022 -52.21 12.74 -18.63
CA VAL A 1022 -53.59 12.60 -19.16
C VAL A 1022 -53.77 12.86 -20.68
N ARG A 1023 -52.74 13.36 -21.37
CA ARG A 1023 -52.75 13.74 -22.79
C ARG A 1023 -51.94 12.84 -23.73
N ILE A 1024 -51.23 11.82 -23.25
CA ILE A 1024 -50.43 10.94 -24.12
C ILE A 1024 -51.36 9.99 -24.90
N THR A 1025 -51.16 9.86 -26.21
CA THR A 1025 -51.74 8.79 -27.02
C THR A 1025 -50.79 7.61 -27.03
N SER A 1026 -51.23 6.43 -26.56
CA SER A 1026 -50.41 5.22 -26.47
C SER A 1026 -49.89 4.81 -27.85
N ARG A 1027 -48.56 4.69 -27.97
CA ARG A 1027 -47.85 4.29 -29.19
C ARG A 1027 -46.91 3.14 -28.83
N PRO A 1028 -47.31 1.88 -29.03
CA PRO A 1028 -46.49 0.74 -28.63
C PRO A 1028 -45.40 0.40 -29.65
N LEU A 1029 -44.22 0.09 -29.11
CA LEU A 1029 -43.06 -0.48 -29.78
C LEU A 1029 -43.05 -2.00 -29.55
N MET A 1030 -43.20 -2.77 -30.62
CA MET A 1030 -43.26 -4.23 -30.60
C MET A 1030 -41.94 -4.83 -31.08
N ILE A 1031 -41.28 -5.61 -30.24
CA ILE A 1031 -39.98 -6.22 -30.53
C ILE A 1031 -40.10 -7.75 -30.47
N SER A 1032 -39.78 -8.41 -31.58
CA SER A 1032 -39.72 -9.87 -31.72
C SER A 1032 -38.29 -10.28 -32.09
N GLN A 1033 -37.62 -11.06 -31.24
CA GLN A 1033 -36.28 -11.60 -31.54
C GLN A 1033 -36.26 -13.14 -31.47
N PRO A 1034 -36.76 -13.85 -32.50
CA PRO A 1034 -36.90 -15.30 -32.48
C PRO A 1034 -35.56 -16.05 -32.63
N ASN A 1035 -34.54 -15.43 -33.23
CA ASN A 1035 -33.29 -16.08 -33.63
C ASN A 1035 -32.07 -15.25 -33.18
N THR A 1036 -31.89 -15.14 -31.86
CA THR A 1036 -30.73 -14.44 -31.28
C THR A 1036 -29.46 -15.28 -31.48
N PRO A 1037 -28.35 -14.72 -31.99
CA PRO A 1037 -27.07 -15.44 -32.07
C PRO A 1037 -26.63 -15.95 -30.69
N ARG A 1038 -26.15 -17.20 -30.63
CA ARG A 1038 -25.69 -17.91 -29.41
C ARG A 1038 -26.77 -18.38 -28.43
N PHE A 1039 -28.06 -18.21 -28.73
CA PHE A 1039 -29.17 -18.71 -27.90
C PHE A 1039 -30.04 -19.73 -28.62
N THR A 1040 -30.83 -20.49 -27.85
CA THR A 1040 -31.85 -21.39 -28.41
C THR A 1040 -32.94 -20.58 -29.12
N PRO A 1041 -33.41 -20.99 -30.32
CA PRO A 1041 -34.48 -20.28 -31.02
C PRO A 1041 -35.78 -20.24 -30.22
N ILE A 1042 -36.47 -19.10 -30.27
CA ILE A 1042 -37.74 -18.82 -29.57
C ILE A 1042 -38.83 -18.39 -30.59
N PRO A 1043 -39.21 -19.28 -31.52
CA PRO A 1043 -39.96 -18.91 -32.72
C PRO A 1043 -41.39 -18.43 -32.45
N ASN A 1044 -41.98 -18.78 -31.30
CA ASN A 1044 -43.33 -18.31 -30.99
C ASN A 1044 -43.38 -16.82 -30.60
N THR A 1045 -42.26 -16.16 -30.29
CA THR A 1045 -42.19 -14.69 -30.10
C THR A 1045 -42.75 -13.92 -31.30
N THR A 1046 -42.54 -14.41 -32.52
CA THR A 1046 -43.15 -13.82 -33.73
C THR A 1046 -44.66 -14.03 -33.79
N ARG A 1047 -45.17 -15.17 -33.30
CA ARG A 1047 -46.63 -15.42 -33.20
C ARG A 1047 -47.27 -14.56 -32.12
N GLU A 1048 -46.58 -14.38 -31.00
CA GLU A 1048 -46.99 -13.53 -29.89
C GLU A 1048 -47.19 -12.08 -30.34
N ILE A 1049 -46.15 -11.47 -30.92
CA ILE A 1049 -46.25 -10.11 -31.45
C ILE A 1049 -47.29 -10.01 -32.58
N SER A 1050 -47.43 -11.03 -33.43
CA SER A 1050 -48.48 -11.06 -34.47
C SER A 1050 -49.90 -11.10 -33.87
N ALA A 1051 -50.10 -11.82 -32.77
CA ALA A 1051 -51.38 -11.90 -32.08
C ALA A 1051 -51.73 -10.56 -31.44
N VAL A 1052 -50.80 -9.94 -30.71
CA VAL A 1052 -50.99 -8.60 -30.11
C VAL A 1052 -51.22 -7.54 -31.18
N GLN A 1053 -50.45 -7.57 -32.28
CA GLN A 1053 -50.62 -6.63 -33.40
C GLN A 1053 -52.03 -6.71 -34.00
N LYS A 1054 -52.63 -7.91 -34.04
CA LYS A 1054 -54.02 -8.08 -34.50
C LYS A 1054 -55.01 -7.39 -33.57
N GLU A 1055 -54.94 -7.64 -32.26
CA GLU A 1055 -55.83 -7.01 -31.26
C GLU A 1055 -55.73 -5.47 -31.31
N LEU A 1056 -54.51 -4.93 -31.46
CA LEU A 1056 -54.28 -3.48 -31.62
C LEU A 1056 -54.84 -2.92 -32.94
N ALA A 1057 -54.67 -3.65 -34.06
CA ALA A 1057 -55.16 -3.22 -35.37
C ALA A 1057 -56.69 -3.19 -35.43
N GLU A 1058 -57.37 -4.18 -34.83
CA GLU A 1058 -58.83 -4.21 -34.70
C GLU A 1058 -59.36 -3.00 -33.90
N ASN A 1059 -58.59 -2.54 -32.90
CA ASN A 1059 -58.87 -1.34 -32.11
C ASN A 1059 -58.29 -0.03 -32.71
N ARG A 1060 -57.71 -0.08 -33.91
CA ARG A 1060 -57.12 1.05 -34.68
C ARG A 1060 -55.92 1.75 -34.02
N ILE A 1061 -55.15 1.03 -33.20
CA ILE A 1061 -53.91 1.52 -32.59
C ILE A 1061 -52.72 1.14 -33.50
N GLN A 1062 -51.86 2.12 -33.81
CA GLN A 1062 -50.66 1.89 -34.64
C GLN A 1062 -49.45 1.53 -33.77
N ALA A 1063 -48.84 0.38 -34.04
CA ALA A 1063 -47.62 -0.11 -33.39
C ALA A 1063 -46.42 -0.07 -34.35
N LEU A 1064 -45.22 0.23 -33.83
CA LEU A 1064 -43.97 0.02 -34.57
C LEU A 1064 -43.46 -1.39 -34.33
N LEU A 1065 -43.27 -2.17 -35.39
CA LEU A 1065 -42.71 -3.53 -35.33
C LEU A 1065 -41.22 -3.54 -35.67
N LEU A 1066 -40.40 -4.11 -34.79
CA LEU A 1066 -39.00 -4.47 -35.05
C LEU A 1066 -38.86 -5.99 -34.88
N ASN A 1067 -38.58 -6.72 -35.95
CA ASN A 1067 -38.48 -8.18 -35.94
C ASN A 1067 -37.11 -8.67 -36.43
N GLY A 1068 -36.52 -9.64 -35.73
CA GLY A 1068 -35.28 -10.30 -36.14
C GLY A 1068 -34.15 -9.29 -36.37
N LYS A 1069 -33.70 -9.16 -37.64
CA LYS A 1069 -32.62 -8.25 -38.03
C LYS A 1069 -32.92 -6.76 -37.82
N ASP A 1070 -34.18 -6.37 -37.74
CA ASP A 1070 -34.59 -4.98 -37.49
C ASP A 1070 -34.48 -4.57 -36.01
N ALA A 1071 -34.50 -5.55 -35.10
CA ALA A 1071 -34.37 -5.33 -33.66
C ALA A 1071 -32.89 -5.21 -33.26
N THR A 1072 -32.29 -4.05 -33.57
CA THR A 1072 -30.91 -3.69 -33.16
C THR A 1072 -30.90 -2.72 -31.97
N ILE A 1073 -29.82 -2.73 -31.18
CA ILE A 1073 -29.63 -1.85 -30.01
C ILE A 1073 -29.88 -0.39 -30.39
N ALA A 1074 -29.33 0.07 -31.51
CA ALA A 1074 -29.46 1.46 -31.96
C ALA A 1074 -30.91 1.82 -32.31
N ARG A 1075 -31.64 0.95 -33.01
CA ARG A 1075 -33.04 1.20 -33.40
C ARG A 1075 -34.00 1.11 -32.22
N VAL A 1076 -33.81 0.11 -31.35
CA VAL A 1076 -34.61 -0.04 -30.13
C VAL A 1076 -34.40 1.16 -29.20
N SER A 1077 -33.16 1.57 -28.93
CA SER A 1077 -32.85 2.72 -28.07
C SER A 1077 -33.42 4.04 -28.62
N SER A 1078 -33.35 4.24 -29.94
CA SER A 1078 -33.94 5.43 -30.59
C SER A 1078 -35.47 5.42 -30.53
N ALA A 1079 -36.09 4.25 -30.71
CA ALA A 1079 -37.54 4.10 -30.62
C ALA A 1079 -38.05 4.26 -29.18
N MET A 1080 -37.33 3.78 -28.17
CA MET A 1080 -37.68 3.95 -26.75
C MET A 1080 -37.85 5.43 -26.35
N GLY A 1081 -37.08 6.36 -26.93
CA GLY A 1081 -37.28 7.80 -26.69
C GLY A 1081 -38.50 8.43 -27.39
N THR A 1082 -39.21 7.70 -28.25
CA THR A 1082 -40.31 8.22 -29.10
C THR A 1082 -41.66 7.50 -28.89
N TYR A 1083 -41.62 6.24 -28.45
CA TYR A 1083 -42.78 5.38 -28.24
C TYR A 1083 -43.03 5.24 -26.74
N SER A 1084 -44.29 5.42 -26.32
CA SER A 1084 -44.66 5.41 -24.90
C SER A 1084 -44.57 4.03 -24.28
N ASP A 1085 -44.86 2.98 -25.05
CA ASP A 1085 -45.07 1.64 -24.55
C ASP A 1085 -44.16 0.66 -25.29
N ILE A 1086 -43.73 -0.41 -24.64
CA ILE A 1086 -42.80 -1.38 -25.22
C ILE A 1086 -43.21 -2.82 -24.91
N HIS A 1087 -43.16 -3.70 -25.91
CA HIS A 1087 -43.26 -5.15 -25.74
C HIS A 1087 -41.95 -5.79 -26.21
N LEU A 1088 -41.27 -6.49 -25.30
CA LEU A 1088 -40.01 -7.18 -25.55
C LEU A 1088 -40.22 -8.70 -25.54
N ALA A 1089 -40.43 -9.30 -26.71
CA ALA A 1089 -40.48 -10.75 -26.91
C ALA A 1089 -39.11 -11.25 -27.42
N CYS A 1090 -38.18 -11.46 -26.49
CA CYS A 1090 -36.76 -11.73 -26.77
C CYS A 1090 -36.10 -12.50 -25.62
N HIS A 1091 -34.84 -12.90 -25.78
CA HIS A 1091 -34.05 -13.39 -24.66
C HIS A 1091 -33.66 -12.22 -23.74
N ALA A 1092 -33.59 -12.50 -22.44
CA ALA A 1092 -33.02 -11.60 -21.45
C ALA A 1092 -32.10 -12.37 -20.51
N ILE A 1093 -31.09 -11.69 -20.01
CA ILE A 1093 -30.13 -12.21 -19.05
C ILE A 1093 -30.15 -11.32 -17.82
N GLN A 1094 -30.29 -11.93 -16.65
CA GLN A 1094 -29.92 -11.36 -15.37
C GLN A 1094 -28.47 -11.77 -15.09
N ASP A 1095 -27.57 -10.80 -15.03
CA ASP A 1095 -26.18 -10.99 -14.61
C ASP A 1095 -26.11 -10.87 -13.08
N VAL A 1096 -25.39 -11.78 -12.42
CA VAL A 1096 -25.31 -11.86 -10.95
C VAL A 1096 -23.97 -11.32 -10.43
N GLU A 1097 -22.92 -11.33 -11.25
CA GLU A 1097 -21.61 -10.80 -10.87
C GLU A 1097 -21.49 -9.32 -11.27
N GLU A 1098 -22.05 -8.93 -12.43
CA GLU A 1098 -22.18 -7.52 -12.83
C GLU A 1098 -23.65 -7.16 -13.12
N PRO A 1099 -24.49 -6.91 -12.10
CA PRO A 1099 -25.93 -6.70 -12.28
C PRO A 1099 -26.36 -5.64 -13.31
N LEU A 1100 -25.55 -4.60 -13.55
CA LEU A 1100 -25.80 -3.58 -14.60
C LEU A 1100 -25.58 -4.07 -16.04
N ASN A 1101 -24.93 -5.21 -16.23
CA ASN A 1101 -24.78 -5.91 -17.50
C ASN A 1101 -25.94 -6.87 -17.79
N SER A 1102 -26.90 -7.02 -16.86
CA SER A 1102 -28.21 -7.61 -17.17
C SER A 1102 -28.84 -6.87 -18.35
N GLY A 1103 -29.62 -7.54 -19.20
CA GLY A 1103 -30.18 -6.87 -20.37
C GLY A 1103 -30.99 -7.76 -21.30
N PHE A 1104 -31.57 -7.13 -22.32
CA PHE A 1104 -32.31 -7.80 -23.39
C PHE A 1104 -31.35 -8.09 -24.56
N GLU A 1105 -31.36 -9.32 -25.07
CA GLU A 1105 -30.52 -9.72 -26.19
C GLU A 1105 -31.22 -9.39 -27.52
N LEU A 1106 -30.57 -8.56 -28.33
CA LEU A 1106 -31.03 -8.05 -29.61
C LEU A 1106 -30.14 -8.61 -30.75
N ASN A 1107 -30.41 -8.24 -32.00
CA ASN A 1107 -29.74 -8.83 -33.17
C ASN A 1107 -28.22 -8.59 -33.19
N ASP A 1108 -27.78 -7.43 -32.70
CA ASP A 1108 -26.40 -6.95 -32.68
C ASP A 1108 -25.76 -6.96 -31.27
N GLY A 1109 -26.42 -7.57 -30.28
CA GLY A 1109 -25.92 -7.78 -28.93
C GLY A 1109 -26.90 -7.35 -27.82
N ARG A 1110 -26.39 -7.19 -26.61
CA ARG A 1110 -27.20 -6.86 -25.42
C ARG A 1110 -27.50 -5.37 -25.26
N LEU A 1111 -28.78 -5.04 -25.12
CA LEU A 1111 -29.24 -3.77 -24.54
C LEU A 1111 -29.19 -3.89 -23.01
N THR A 1112 -28.12 -3.38 -22.41
CA THR A 1112 -27.84 -3.50 -20.97
C THR A 1112 -28.70 -2.57 -20.12
N LEU A 1113 -28.95 -2.98 -18.88
CA LEU A 1113 -29.63 -2.24 -17.82
C LEU A 1113 -29.00 -0.85 -17.60
N SER A 1114 -27.66 -0.79 -17.61
CA SER A 1114 -26.90 0.47 -17.60
C SER A 1114 -27.30 1.44 -18.73
N LYS A 1115 -27.52 0.95 -19.96
CA LYS A 1115 -27.96 1.78 -21.10
C LYS A 1115 -29.43 2.16 -21.00
N ILE A 1116 -30.29 1.24 -20.55
CA ILE A 1116 -31.74 1.47 -20.40
C ILE A 1116 -31.99 2.60 -19.42
N ILE A 1117 -31.36 2.57 -18.25
CA ILE A 1117 -31.57 3.57 -17.18
C ILE A 1117 -30.93 4.91 -17.54
N GLN A 1118 -29.94 4.95 -18.43
CA GLN A 1118 -29.40 6.20 -18.98
C GLN A 1118 -30.34 6.89 -19.97
N GLN A 1119 -31.33 6.19 -20.54
CA GLN A 1119 -32.32 6.81 -21.41
C GLN A 1119 -33.34 7.60 -20.59
N GLN A 1120 -33.60 8.84 -21.02
CA GLN A 1120 -34.74 9.63 -20.54
C GLN A 1120 -35.94 9.28 -21.41
N ILE A 1121 -36.96 8.63 -20.85
CA ILE A 1121 -38.19 8.29 -21.55
C ILE A 1121 -39.36 9.10 -20.97
N PRO A 1122 -39.52 10.39 -21.35
CA PRO A 1122 -40.49 11.30 -20.74
C PRO A 1122 -41.96 10.97 -21.03
N MET A 1123 -42.23 9.97 -21.89
CA MET A 1123 -43.56 9.53 -22.30
C MET A 1123 -43.85 8.06 -21.91
N ALA A 1124 -43.07 7.47 -20.99
CA ALA A 1124 -43.12 6.03 -20.70
C ALA A 1124 -44.43 5.61 -19.99
N GLY A 1125 -45.22 4.75 -20.65
CA GLY A 1125 -46.43 4.13 -20.12
C GLY A 1125 -46.15 2.71 -19.62
N LEU A 1126 -46.43 1.69 -20.45
CA LEU A 1126 -46.30 0.27 -20.11
C LEU A 1126 -45.05 -0.39 -20.73
N ALA A 1127 -44.35 -1.23 -19.96
CA ALA A 1127 -43.40 -2.19 -20.48
C ALA A 1127 -43.87 -3.64 -20.28
N PHE A 1128 -44.11 -4.38 -21.37
CA PHE A 1128 -44.44 -5.80 -21.34
C PHE A 1128 -43.20 -6.65 -21.65
N LEU A 1129 -42.68 -7.36 -20.65
CA LEU A 1129 -41.41 -8.06 -20.74
C LEU A 1129 -41.62 -9.57 -20.92
N SER A 1130 -41.92 -10.00 -22.15
CA SER A 1130 -41.94 -11.41 -22.55
C SER A 1130 -40.52 -11.95 -22.78
N ALA A 1131 -39.68 -11.77 -21.77
CA ALA A 1131 -38.29 -12.18 -21.73
C ALA A 1131 -37.99 -12.91 -20.42
N CYS A 1132 -36.90 -13.68 -20.37
CA CYS A 1132 -36.61 -14.55 -19.23
C CYS A 1132 -36.08 -13.77 -18.01
N GLN A 1133 -36.47 -14.20 -16.80
CA GLN A 1133 -35.84 -13.78 -15.53
C GLN A 1133 -35.85 -12.26 -15.24
N THR A 1134 -36.83 -11.54 -15.76
CA THR A 1134 -36.84 -10.06 -15.68
C THR A 1134 -37.11 -9.51 -14.27
N SER A 1135 -37.53 -10.36 -13.33
CA SER A 1135 -37.61 -10.04 -11.89
C SER A 1135 -36.89 -11.02 -10.97
N SER A 1136 -35.83 -11.71 -11.43
CA SER A 1136 -35.09 -12.68 -10.60
C SER A 1136 -34.03 -12.07 -9.67
N GLY A 1137 -33.43 -10.92 -10.03
CA GLY A 1137 -32.50 -10.12 -9.22
C GLY A 1137 -31.26 -10.82 -8.63
N ASP A 1138 -30.57 -10.12 -7.72
CA ASP A 1138 -29.42 -10.62 -6.95
C ASP A 1138 -29.75 -10.62 -5.44
N GLU A 1139 -29.31 -11.68 -4.77
CA GLU A 1139 -29.46 -11.92 -3.33
C GLU A 1139 -28.66 -10.93 -2.49
N LYS A 1140 -27.42 -10.68 -2.91
CA LYS A 1140 -26.46 -9.78 -2.24
C LYS A 1140 -26.95 -8.32 -2.25
N LEU A 1141 -27.83 -7.99 -3.21
CA LEU A 1141 -28.40 -6.67 -3.48
C LEU A 1141 -29.94 -6.70 -3.45
N SER A 1142 -30.53 -7.58 -2.64
CA SER A 1142 -31.98 -7.75 -2.52
C SER A 1142 -32.69 -6.44 -2.13
N GLU A 1143 -32.11 -5.69 -1.20
CA GLU A 1143 -32.60 -4.36 -0.78
C GLU A 1143 -32.47 -3.28 -1.87
N GLU A 1144 -31.67 -3.51 -2.92
CA GLU A 1144 -31.52 -2.60 -4.07
C GLU A 1144 -32.38 -2.99 -5.28
N ALA A 1145 -33.13 -4.11 -5.24
CA ALA A 1145 -34.02 -4.55 -6.33
C ALA A 1145 -33.38 -4.51 -7.73
N VAL A 1146 -32.12 -4.95 -7.87
CA VAL A 1146 -31.33 -4.79 -9.11
C VAL A 1146 -31.71 -5.83 -10.17
N HIS A 1147 -32.85 -5.62 -10.85
CA HIS A 1147 -33.34 -6.48 -11.93
C HIS A 1147 -34.04 -5.69 -13.04
N LEU A 1148 -34.25 -6.33 -14.20
CA LEU A 1148 -34.74 -5.66 -15.41
C LEU A 1148 -36.09 -4.95 -15.23
N GLY A 1149 -37.06 -5.56 -14.53
CA GLY A 1149 -38.36 -4.95 -14.24
C GLY A 1149 -38.25 -3.63 -13.45
N ALA A 1150 -37.48 -3.62 -12.36
CA ALA A 1150 -37.18 -2.39 -11.60
C ALA A 1150 -36.35 -1.40 -12.43
N GLY A 1151 -35.50 -1.89 -13.33
CA GLY A 1151 -34.79 -1.09 -14.31
C GLY A 1151 -35.69 -0.33 -15.29
N MET A 1152 -36.74 -0.98 -15.80
CA MET A 1152 -37.74 -0.33 -16.65
C MET A 1152 -38.53 0.72 -15.85
N LEU A 1153 -38.86 0.44 -14.58
CA LEU A 1153 -39.43 1.46 -13.68
C LEU A 1153 -38.46 2.66 -13.53
N ALA A 1154 -37.15 2.44 -13.31
CA ALA A 1154 -36.15 3.50 -13.21
C ALA A 1154 -35.90 4.27 -14.53
N ALA A 1155 -36.17 3.67 -15.69
CA ALA A 1155 -36.14 4.35 -16.99
C ALA A 1155 -37.37 5.25 -17.24
N GLY A 1156 -38.45 5.07 -16.47
CA GLY A 1156 -39.61 5.96 -16.44
C GLY A 1156 -40.97 5.26 -16.56
N TYR A 1157 -41.04 3.99 -16.96
CA TYR A 1157 -42.31 3.29 -17.24
C TYR A 1157 -43.22 3.23 -16.01
N GLN A 1158 -44.49 3.59 -16.17
CA GLN A 1158 -45.48 3.65 -15.08
C GLN A 1158 -45.83 2.24 -14.56
N GLY A 1159 -46.06 1.30 -15.49
CA GLY A 1159 -46.35 -0.11 -15.21
C GLY A 1159 -45.40 -1.04 -15.98
N VAL A 1160 -45.09 -2.19 -15.40
CA VAL A 1160 -44.22 -3.21 -16.00
C VAL A 1160 -44.80 -4.60 -15.76
N ILE A 1161 -45.04 -5.36 -16.83
CA ILE A 1161 -45.33 -6.80 -16.74
C ILE A 1161 -43.98 -7.53 -16.83
N ALA A 1162 -43.63 -8.27 -15.78
CA ALA A 1162 -42.33 -8.93 -15.63
C ALA A 1162 -42.51 -10.41 -15.23
N THR A 1163 -41.39 -11.14 -15.23
CA THR A 1163 -41.35 -12.60 -15.14
C THR A 1163 -40.32 -13.08 -14.11
N MET A 1164 -40.77 -13.87 -13.12
CA MET A 1164 -39.90 -14.37 -12.04
C MET A 1164 -38.93 -15.47 -12.51
N TRP A 1165 -39.30 -16.23 -13.55
CA TRP A 1165 -38.48 -17.26 -14.20
C TRP A 1165 -38.85 -17.42 -15.68
N SER A 1166 -38.16 -18.27 -16.44
CA SER A 1166 -38.46 -18.48 -17.87
C SER A 1166 -39.81 -19.16 -18.06
N ILE A 1167 -40.71 -18.52 -18.81
CA ILE A 1167 -41.95 -19.15 -19.30
C ILE A 1167 -41.64 -20.05 -20.50
N GLN A 1168 -42.49 -21.03 -20.79
CA GLN A 1168 -42.37 -21.89 -21.98
C GLN A 1168 -42.93 -21.22 -23.24
N ASP A 1169 -42.25 -21.43 -24.39
CA ASP A 1169 -42.44 -20.67 -25.64
C ASP A 1169 -43.87 -20.75 -26.19
N ARG A 1170 -44.53 -21.87 -25.90
CA ARG A 1170 -45.92 -22.15 -26.28
C ARG A 1170 -46.97 -21.30 -25.56
N TYR A 1171 -46.66 -20.69 -24.41
CA TYR A 1171 -47.64 -19.98 -23.57
C TYR A 1171 -47.60 -18.46 -23.74
N GLY A 1172 -46.44 -17.88 -24.06
CA GLY A 1172 -46.26 -16.44 -24.30
C GLY A 1172 -47.31 -15.83 -25.25
N PRO A 1173 -47.55 -16.40 -26.45
CA PRO A 1173 -48.55 -15.88 -27.39
C PRO A 1173 -49.98 -15.84 -26.87
N GLU A 1174 -50.36 -16.77 -25.98
CA GLU A 1174 -51.72 -16.83 -25.45
C GLU A 1174 -51.91 -15.80 -24.34
N ILE A 1175 -50.98 -15.75 -23.37
CA ILE A 1175 -51.07 -14.83 -22.24
C ILE A 1175 -50.91 -13.38 -22.70
N ALA A 1176 -50.02 -13.09 -23.64
CA ALA A 1176 -49.89 -11.75 -24.23
C ALA A 1176 -51.18 -11.34 -24.96
N LYS A 1177 -51.76 -12.23 -25.78
CA LYS A 1177 -53.01 -11.92 -26.48
C LYS A 1177 -54.15 -11.64 -25.51
N ASP A 1178 -54.36 -12.51 -24.52
CA ASP A 1178 -55.43 -12.34 -23.54
C ASP A 1178 -55.21 -11.11 -22.65
N PHE A 1179 -53.96 -10.79 -22.29
CA PHE A 1179 -53.59 -9.54 -21.61
C PHE A 1179 -54.00 -8.31 -22.43
N TYR A 1180 -53.55 -8.19 -23.68
CA TYR A 1180 -53.87 -7.03 -24.51
C TYR A 1180 -55.37 -6.95 -24.84
N ALA A 1181 -56.06 -8.08 -25.02
CA ALA A 1181 -57.51 -8.10 -25.22
C ALA A 1181 -58.27 -7.56 -23.98
N GLN A 1182 -57.84 -7.93 -22.76
CA GLN A 1182 -58.44 -7.40 -21.52
C GLN A 1182 -58.11 -5.91 -21.34
N LEU A 1183 -56.85 -5.52 -21.56
CA LEU A 1183 -56.37 -4.14 -21.45
C LEU A 1183 -57.16 -3.18 -22.36
N LEU A 1184 -57.43 -3.59 -23.59
CA LEU A 1184 -58.22 -2.82 -24.55
C LEU A 1184 -59.72 -2.80 -24.22
N SER A 1185 -60.23 -3.80 -23.47
CA SER A 1185 -61.62 -3.82 -23.02
C SER A 1185 -61.89 -2.92 -21.81
N LEU A 1186 -60.87 -2.70 -20.97
CA LEU A 1186 -60.95 -1.87 -19.75
C LEU A 1186 -60.86 -0.36 -20.05
N GLY A 1187 -60.04 0.04 -21.03
CA GLY A 1187 -59.79 1.45 -21.42
C GLY A 1187 -60.98 2.25 -21.99
N GLY A 1188 -62.21 1.74 -21.86
CA GLY A 1188 -63.45 2.46 -22.14
C GLY A 1188 -63.74 2.72 -23.63
N THR A 1189 -64.73 3.58 -23.89
CA THR A 1189 -65.29 3.81 -25.24
C THR A 1189 -64.39 4.60 -26.21
N TRP A 1190 -63.16 4.95 -25.83
CA TRP A 1190 -62.34 5.96 -26.51
C TRP A 1190 -60.91 5.53 -26.90
N ARG A 1191 -60.74 4.40 -27.60
CA ARG A 1191 -59.53 4.05 -28.40
C ARG A 1191 -58.17 4.45 -27.78
N LYS A 1192 -58.00 4.20 -26.50
CA LYS A 1192 -56.78 4.40 -25.73
C LYS A 1192 -56.59 3.16 -24.86
N PHE A 1193 -55.34 2.82 -24.58
CA PHE A 1193 -55.03 1.92 -23.49
C PHE A 1193 -54.29 2.75 -22.43
N ASP A 1194 -54.70 2.62 -21.17
CA ASP A 1194 -54.05 3.27 -20.03
C ASP A 1194 -53.06 2.30 -19.38
N GLY A 1195 -51.92 2.81 -18.90
CA GLY A 1195 -50.97 2.02 -18.13
C GLY A 1195 -51.57 1.51 -16.81
N ALA A 1196 -52.49 2.27 -16.21
CA ALA A 1196 -53.17 1.92 -14.96
C ALA A 1196 -54.05 0.65 -15.08
N ASP A 1197 -54.54 0.32 -16.27
CA ASP A 1197 -55.35 -0.88 -16.54
C ASP A 1197 -54.51 -2.17 -16.67
N ALA A 1198 -53.17 -2.07 -16.64
CA ALA A 1198 -52.28 -3.21 -16.82
C ALA A 1198 -52.41 -4.27 -15.72
N ALA A 1199 -52.53 -3.88 -14.45
CA ALA A 1199 -52.64 -4.86 -13.36
C ALA A 1199 -53.98 -5.64 -13.40
N PRO A 1200 -55.16 -5.01 -13.56
CA PRO A 1200 -56.41 -5.73 -13.79
C PRO A 1200 -56.37 -6.60 -15.06
N ALA A 1201 -55.81 -6.10 -16.16
CA ALA A 1201 -55.69 -6.86 -17.41
C ALA A 1201 -54.87 -8.16 -17.22
N LEU A 1202 -53.74 -8.09 -16.51
CA LEU A 1202 -52.94 -9.26 -16.17
C LEU A 1202 -53.70 -10.22 -15.27
N HIS A 1203 -54.34 -9.72 -14.20
CA HIS A 1203 -55.10 -10.53 -13.26
C HIS A 1203 -56.16 -11.37 -13.97
N TYR A 1204 -56.99 -10.76 -14.83
CA TYR A 1204 -58.03 -11.50 -15.55
C TYR A 1204 -57.48 -12.41 -16.67
N ALA A 1205 -56.35 -12.06 -17.30
CA ALA A 1205 -55.69 -12.94 -18.27
C ALA A 1205 -55.15 -14.21 -17.60
N ILE A 1206 -54.48 -14.06 -16.45
CA ILE A 1206 -54.00 -15.20 -15.64
C ILE A 1206 -55.17 -16.01 -15.09
N GLN A 1207 -56.28 -15.38 -14.67
CA GLN A 1207 -57.48 -16.09 -14.23
C GLN A 1207 -58.09 -16.96 -15.34
N ARG A 1208 -58.20 -16.44 -16.58
CA ARG A 1208 -58.64 -17.24 -17.75
C ARG A 1208 -57.68 -18.39 -18.06
N PHE A 1209 -56.37 -18.14 -18.03
CA PHE A 1209 -55.36 -19.17 -18.24
C PHE A 1209 -55.44 -20.27 -17.17
N ARG A 1210 -55.61 -19.89 -15.90
CA ARG A 1210 -55.81 -20.79 -14.75
C ARG A 1210 -57.08 -21.64 -14.90
N GLN A 1211 -58.20 -21.06 -15.35
CA GLN A 1211 -59.44 -21.81 -15.65
C GLN A 1211 -59.25 -22.85 -16.75
N LYS A 1212 -58.38 -22.59 -17.74
CA LYS A 1212 -58.13 -23.48 -18.88
C LYS A 1212 -57.13 -24.60 -18.58
N TYR A 1213 -56.08 -24.32 -17.80
CA TYR A 1213 -54.97 -25.25 -17.55
C TYR A 1213 -54.92 -25.82 -16.12
N GLY A 1214 -55.72 -25.31 -15.19
CA GLY A 1214 -55.82 -25.76 -13.80
C GLY A 1214 -54.58 -25.45 -12.94
N ASP A 1215 -54.57 -26.01 -11.73
CA ASP A 1215 -53.57 -25.77 -10.68
C ASP A 1215 -52.65 -26.99 -10.42
N SER A 1216 -52.37 -27.76 -11.48
CA SER A 1216 -51.31 -28.77 -11.43
C SER A 1216 -49.94 -28.12 -11.24
N GLU A 1217 -48.98 -28.81 -10.64
CA GLU A 1217 -47.61 -28.26 -10.44
C GLU A 1217 -46.99 -27.73 -11.76
N ALA A 1218 -47.18 -28.47 -12.86
CA ALA A 1218 -46.74 -28.06 -14.19
C ALA A 1218 -47.50 -26.84 -14.76
N SER A 1219 -48.74 -26.61 -14.32
CA SER A 1219 -49.53 -25.43 -14.66
C SER A 1219 -49.10 -24.22 -13.82
N LEU A 1220 -48.79 -24.40 -12.53
CA LEU A 1220 -48.24 -23.35 -11.66
C LEU A 1220 -46.92 -22.81 -12.23
N ILE A 1221 -46.01 -23.68 -12.71
CA ILE A 1221 -44.78 -23.27 -13.42
C ILE A 1221 -45.05 -22.31 -14.60
N ALA A 1222 -46.20 -22.45 -15.26
CA ALA A 1222 -46.54 -21.70 -16.48
C ALA A 1222 -47.13 -20.32 -16.21
N TRP A 1223 -47.96 -20.15 -15.17
CA TRP A 1223 -48.70 -18.89 -14.92
C TRP A 1223 -48.20 -18.09 -13.71
N VAL A 1224 -47.66 -18.73 -12.67
CA VAL A 1224 -47.10 -18.06 -11.48
C VAL A 1224 -45.89 -17.13 -11.76
N PRO A 1225 -45.05 -17.27 -12.82
CA PRO A 1225 -43.97 -16.31 -13.00
C PRO A 1225 -44.44 -14.89 -13.38
N TYR A 1226 -45.67 -14.69 -13.86
CA TYR A 1226 -46.14 -13.39 -14.35
C TYR A 1226 -46.58 -12.46 -13.23
N LEU A 1227 -45.95 -11.30 -13.12
CA LEU A 1227 -46.31 -10.26 -12.17
C LEU A 1227 -46.39 -8.86 -12.80
N HIS A 1228 -47.14 -7.98 -12.15
CA HIS A 1228 -47.16 -6.55 -12.46
C HIS A 1228 -46.33 -5.77 -11.43
N MET A 1229 -45.57 -4.78 -11.88
CA MET A 1229 -44.86 -3.81 -11.04
C MET A 1229 -45.21 -2.38 -11.43
N GLY A 1230 -45.29 -1.48 -10.43
CA GLY A 1230 -45.68 -0.09 -10.66
C GLY A 1230 -47.16 0.15 -10.36
N LEU A 1231 -47.73 1.19 -10.99
CA LEU A 1231 -49.04 1.75 -10.67
C LEU A 1231 -50.20 0.80 -11.00
#